data_AF-A0A3D1QAY9-F1
#
_entry.id   AF-A0A3D1QAY9-F1
#
_cell.length_a   1.000
_cell.length_b   1.000
_cell.length_c   1.000
_cell.angle_alpha   90.00
_cell.angle_beta   90.00
_cell.angle_gamma   90.00
#
_symmetry.space_group_name_H-M   'P 1'
#
loop_
_entity.id
_entity.type
_entity.pdbx_description
1 polymer ?
#
loop_
_entity_poly.entity_id
_entity_poly.type
_entity_poly.pdbx_seq_one_letter_code
_entity_poly.pdbx_strand_id
1 'polypeptide(L)'
;MKQIAIYGKGGIGKSTVAAHISAALTLRGLKVMQVGCDPKHDSTRLLTGGRQALTVLDYIKNTPPDSWRCEDIVASGYGGIWCVEAGGPEPGVGCAGRGILTTFDLLQKLGIMNSDRDVVIYDVLGDVVCGGFAVPLRREYADQVYIVTSGEFMSLYAANNILKGLQNYDVNPRLGGLIFNHKGLAEEEQRVARFAAAVSLPVCAIIPRSDDFAASEAMACTLFESGHRNLYELFDGLAGKIIGEHALYPARALEPEHLEELVLRRSFPRRTLNRPSTNKKPENLPSGAGQTSSSLLSLNVRRREPLHGCAFNGAVNAAIQVGDAVTIAHGPRSCAHASYQTITSAARKALFERGVSMPAHIIPPLLSSDMNEGRMIFGGIEELRQQVLAIKGTGAKAVFIATTCPAGIIGDSLEHVMDLDDPGGTRLVALPVDGNISGDYLQGMISAYAEIARALIRPETKPEPDLVNIIGEKTIASVTEPNLQIVKELLKHVGVSVNCRFICQTSVQEIASFKKAPLNLLAYDDYMGRMMRDYLGKNFEAHFFDQPFPRGFEETASWLTGIAEFFSRQELVDEIITSYRQLYQAEIASLRPALAGKRLMVVTYNHDIDWILEPALDLGMEIALVGILNYSQDNNFRSRFKGQFPLIEPYPDERRLEDIQSQKPDIYLSNHALAHFDGGVFSDVIPLCPAVGFFSGIEIARRWTQIFRNNLNEGWKKDAALFRKYMA
;
A
#
# COMPACT_ATOMS: atom_id res chain seq x y z
N MET A 1 -3.25 -27.83 32.64
CA MET A 1 -3.44 -26.37 32.67
C MET A 1 -4.75 -26.03 31.96
N LYS A 2 -5.65 -25.30 32.60
CA LYS A 2 -6.91 -24.80 32.03
C LYS A 2 -6.76 -23.32 31.70
N GLN A 3 -7.09 -22.92 30.48
CA GLN A 3 -6.90 -21.55 30.00
C GLN A 3 -8.26 -20.86 29.83
N ILE A 4 -8.45 -19.73 30.51
CA ILE A 4 -9.75 -19.05 30.58
C ILE A 4 -9.55 -17.59 30.18
N ALA A 5 -10.32 -17.12 29.19
CA ALA A 5 -10.34 -15.72 28.83
C ALA A 5 -11.57 -15.01 29.41
N ILE A 6 -11.34 -13.88 30.06
CA ILE A 6 -12.37 -12.99 30.59
C ILE A 6 -12.35 -11.73 29.73
N TYR A 7 -13.43 -11.52 29.00
CA TYR A 7 -13.62 -10.36 28.12
C TYR A 7 -14.66 -9.41 28.69
N GLY A 8 -14.60 -8.14 28.30
CA GLY A 8 -15.58 -7.15 28.71
C GLY A 8 -15.20 -5.75 28.25
N LYS A 9 -16.18 -4.84 28.32
CA LYS A 9 -15.97 -3.43 28.02
C LYS A 9 -14.94 -2.78 28.96
N GLY A 10 -14.15 -1.84 28.49
CA GLY A 10 -13.26 -1.03 29.31
C GLY A 10 -14.04 -0.31 30.43
N GLY A 11 -13.57 -0.44 31.67
CA GLY A 11 -14.24 0.17 32.84
C GLY A 11 -15.50 -0.57 33.30
N ILE A 12 -15.74 -1.82 32.86
CA ILE A 12 -16.86 -2.64 33.34
C ILE A 12 -16.58 -3.33 34.69
N GLY A 13 -15.37 -3.22 35.24
CA GLY A 13 -14.92 -3.99 36.42
C GLY A 13 -14.32 -5.36 36.08
N LYS A 14 -14.03 -5.63 34.80
CA LYS A 14 -13.44 -6.89 34.31
C LYS A 14 -12.18 -7.31 35.09
N SER A 15 -11.21 -6.40 35.21
CA SER A 15 -9.94 -6.65 35.91
C SER A 15 -10.14 -6.99 37.38
N THR A 16 -11.08 -6.29 38.04
CA THR A 16 -11.51 -6.60 39.41
C THR A 16 -12.08 -8.01 39.49
N VAL A 17 -12.98 -8.39 38.59
CA VAL A 17 -13.56 -9.75 38.55
C VAL A 17 -12.48 -10.80 38.32
N ALA A 18 -11.58 -10.59 37.37
CA ALA A 18 -10.48 -11.50 37.06
C ALA A 18 -9.57 -11.73 38.28
N ALA A 19 -9.13 -10.65 38.95
CA ALA A 19 -8.29 -10.74 40.14
C ALA A 19 -8.95 -11.53 41.28
N HIS A 20 -10.26 -11.33 41.51
CA HIS A 20 -10.97 -12.06 42.56
C HIS A 20 -11.21 -13.53 42.20
N ILE A 21 -11.45 -13.87 40.92
CA ILE A 21 -11.50 -15.26 40.49
C ILE A 21 -10.12 -15.91 40.69
N SER A 22 -9.03 -15.24 40.30
CA SER A 22 -7.67 -15.74 40.50
C SER A 22 -7.36 -16.03 41.97
N ALA A 23 -7.74 -15.12 42.88
CA ALA A 23 -7.58 -15.30 44.33
C ALA A 23 -8.47 -16.42 44.90
N ALA A 24 -9.71 -16.56 44.43
CA ALA A 24 -10.59 -17.65 44.84
C ALA A 24 -10.04 -19.03 44.45
N LEU A 25 -9.43 -19.13 43.27
CA LEU A 25 -8.84 -20.37 42.76
C LEU A 25 -7.61 -20.81 43.57
N THR A 26 -6.78 -19.89 44.06
CA THR A 26 -5.65 -20.26 44.94
C THR A 26 -6.10 -20.74 46.30
N LEU A 27 -7.20 -20.21 46.84
CA LEU A 27 -7.82 -20.73 48.07
C LEU A 27 -8.36 -22.16 47.90
N ARG A 28 -8.61 -22.59 46.66
CA ARG A 28 -8.95 -23.97 46.30
C ARG A 28 -7.72 -24.86 46.06
N GLY A 29 -6.51 -24.37 46.35
CA GLY A 29 -5.25 -25.10 46.23
C GLY A 29 -4.68 -25.17 44.81
N LEU A 30 -5.21 -24.40 43.85
CA LEU A 30 -4.72 -24.37 42.48
C LEU A 30 -3.59 -23.36 42.30
N LYS A 31 -2.60 -23.69 41.46
CA LYS A 31 -1.56 -22.76 41.01
C LYS A 31 -2.09 -21.92 39.85
N VAL A 32 -2.23 -20.62 40.07
CA VAL A 32 -2.87 -19.71 39.11
C VAL A 32 -1.87 -18.75 38.50
N MET A 33 -2.10 -18.40 37.23
CA MET A 33 -1.47 -17.28 36.55
C MET A 33 -2.55 -16.35 36.00
N GLN A 34 -2.36 -15.04 36.15
CA GLN A 34 -3.18 -14.01 35.51
C GLN A 34 -2.32 -13.21 34.53
N VAL A 35 -2.81 -13.06 33.31
CA VAL A 35 -2.18 -12.30 32.24
C VAL A 35 -3.09 -11.14 31.85
N GLY A 36 -2.68 -9.92 32.19
CA GLY A 36 -3.35 -8.70 31.75
C GLY A 36 -3.07 -8.44 30.27
N CYS A 37 -4.12 -8.47 29.45
CA CYS A 37 -4.06 -8.27 28.00
C CYS A 37 -4.67 -6.91 27.62
N ASP A 38 -4.25 -5.85 28.30
CA ASP A 38 -4.72 -4.48 28.11
C ASP A 38 -3.52 -3.51 28.16
N PRO A 39 -3.43 -2.52 27.25
CA PRO A 39 -2.40 -1.48 27.32
C PRO A 39 -2.36 -0.71 28.66
N LYS A 40 -3.46 -0.69 29.41
CA LYS A 40 -3.57 -0.01 30.72
C LYS A 40 -2.80 -0.68 31.85
N HIS A 41 -2.37 -1.94 31.68
CA HIS A 41 -1.50 -2.67 32.62
C HIS A 41 -1.95 -2.61 34.10
N ASP A 42 -3.27 -2.64 34.34
CA ASP A 42 -3.92 -2.51 35.65
C ASP A 42 -4.60 -3.81 36.13
N SER A 43 -4.46 -4.92 35.39
CA SER A 43 -5.13 -6.20 35.66
C SER A 43 -4.69 -6.83 36.97
N THR A 44 -3.39 -6.85 37.23
CA THR A 44 -2.78 -7.55 38.37
C THR A 44 -2.61 -6.67 39.59
N ARG A 45 -2.99 -5.38 39.52
CA ARG A 45 -2.75 -4.38 40.56
C ARG A 45 -3.27 -4.81 41.94
N LEU A 46 -4.45 -5.43 42.01
CA LEU A 46 -5.03 -5.94 43.27
C LEU A 46 -4.30 -7.17 43.81
N LEU A 47 -3.67 -7.96 42.94
CA LEU A 47 -2.94 -9.16 43.32
C LEU A 47 -1.53 -8.85 43.82
N THR A 48 -0.94 -7.74 43.36
CA THR A 48 0.44 -7.35 43.67
C THR A 48 0.54 -6.33 44.82
N GLY A 49 -0.55 -6.05 45.53
CA GLY A 49 -0.57 -5.05 46.60
C GLY A 49 -0.33 -3.63 46.07
N GLY A 50 -0.79 -3.33 44.85
CA GLY A 50 -0.60 -2.03 44.19
C GLY A 50 0.75 -1.82 43.52
N ARG A 51 1.68 -2.79 43.61
CA ARG A 51 2.97 -2.71 42.92
C ARG A 51 2.77 -2.90 41.42
N GLN A 52 3.32 -2.00 40.61
CA GLN A 52 3.34 -2.17 39.16
C GLN A 52 4.35 -3.26 38.79
N ALA A 53 3.89 -4.27 38.05
CA ALA A 53 4.77 -5.23 37.41
C ALA A 53 5.47 -4.57 36.22
N LEU A 54 6.70 -5.00 35.92
CA LEU A 54 7.34 -4.66 34.66
C LEU A 54 6.52 -5.29 33.53
N THR A 55 6.07 -4.48 32.56
CA THR A 55 5.26 -5.01 31.47
C THR A 55 6.12 -5.81 30.50
N VAL A 56 5.52 -6.80 29.84
CA VAL A 56 6.21 -7.63 28.85
C VAL A 56 6.75 -6.78 27.70
N LEU A 57 5.96 -5.79 27.24
CA LEU A 57 6.38 -4.90 26.17
C LEU A 57 7.52 -3.96 26.59
N ASP A 58 7.49 -3.39 27.81
CA ASP A 58 8.62 -2.59 28.32
C ASP A 58 9.88 -3.43 28.49
N TYR A 59 9.74 -4.69 28.92
CA TYR A 59 10.85 -5.62 29.03
C TYR A 59 11.49 -5.90 27.66
N ILE A 60 10.67 -6.20 26.63
CA ILE A 60 11.15 -6.42 25.25
C ILE A 60 11.83 -5.16 24.69
N LYS A 61 11.28 -3.97 24.98
CA LYS A 61 11.84 -2.69 24.51
C LYS A 61 13.24 -2.43 25.08
N ASN A 62 13.47 -2.79 26.34
CA ASN A 62 14.68 -2.42 27.07
C ASN A 62 15.70 -3.57 27.24
N THR A 63 15.34 -4.80 26.87
CA THR A 63 16.17 -5.99 27.11
C THR A 63 16.45 -6.76 25.81
N PRO A 64 17.72 -7.07 25.50
CA PRO A 64 18.05 -7.82 24.29
C PRO A 64 17.55 -9.29 24.35
N PRO A 65 17.23 -9.91 23.20
CA PRO A 65 16.65 -11.26 23.14
C PRO A 65 17.40 -12.35 23.89
N ASP A 66 18.73 -12.33 23.87
CA ASP A 66 19.58 -13.34 24.53
C ASP A 66 19.55 -13.25 26.06
N SER A 67 19.03 -12.16 26.61
CA SER A 67 18.90 -11.92 28.04
C SER A 67 17.49 -12.16 28.57
N TRP A 68 16.54 -12.55 27.72
CA TRP A 68 15.15 -12.73 28.12
C TRP A 68 14.98 -13.87 29.13
N ARG A 69 14.32 -13.58 30.25
CA ARG A 69 14.09 -14.49 31.37
C ARG A 69 12.64 -14.41 31.84
N CYS A 70 12.12 -15.55 32.26
CA CYS A 70 10.75 -15.65 32.77
C CYS A 70 10.57 -14.83 34.06
N GLU A 71 11.57 -14.84 34.93
CA GLU A 71 11.50 -14.24 36.26
C GLU A 71 11.39 -12.71 36.22
N ASP A 72 11.83 -12.08 35.12
CA ASP A 72 11.83 -10.63 34.98
C ASP A 72 10.45 -10.05 34.64
N ILE A 73 9.56 -10.88 34.07
CA ILE A 73 8.22 -10.47 33.61
C ILE A 73 7.08 -11.09 34.43
N VAL A 74 7.40 -11.99 35.38
CA VAL A 74 6.43 -12.65 36.25
C VAL A 74 6.57 -12.09 37.68
N ALA A 75 5.57 -11.31 38.10
CA ALA A 75 5.46 -10.87 39.49
C ALA A 75 4.71 -11.93 40.33
N SER A 76 5.11 -12.07 41.60
CA SER A 76 4.39 -12.91 42.57
C SER A 76 3.33 -12.07 43.29
N GLY A 77 2.06 -12.47 43.18
CA GLY A 77 0.92 -11.84 43.82
C GLY A 77 0.35 -12.66 44.99
N TYR A 78 -0.82 -12.26 45.46
CA TYR A 78 -1.59 -12.91 46.52
C TYR A 78 -1.69 -14.43 46.30
N GLY A 79 -1.49 -15.23 47.35
CA GLY A 79 -1.57 -16.70 47.26
C GLY A 79 -0.57 -17.35 46.30
N GLY A 80 0.51 -16.65 45.89
CA GLY A 80 1.50 -17.15 44.94
C GLY A 80 1.06 -17.09 43.47
N ILE A 81 0.04 -16.28 43.15
CA ILE A 81 -0.43 -16.08 41.78
C ILE A 81 0.68 -15.46 40.94
N TRP A 82 0.94 -16.04 39.78
CA TRP A 82 1.82 -15.43 38.78
C TRP A 82 1.09 -14.31 38.06
N CYS A 83 1.64 -13.10 38.14
CA CYS A 83 1.06 -11.89 37.59
C CYS A 83 1.93 -11.42 36.41
N VAL A 84 1.33 -11.33 35.23
CA VAL A 84 1.98 -10.86 34.00
C VAL A 84 1.12 -9.75 33.40
N GLU A 85 1.75 -8.66 32.98
CA GLU A 85 1.08 -7.55 32.30
C GLU A 85 1.67 -7.38 30.91
N ALA A 86 0.84 -7.43 29.86
CA ALA A 86 1.32 -7.21 28.50
C ALA A 86 1.89 -5.80 28.34
N GLY A 87 1.19 -4.80 28.86
CA GLY A 87 1.46 -3.39 28.58
C GLY A 87 0.98 -2.97 27.20
N GLY A 88 1.40 -1.79 26.76
CA GLY A 88 1.05 -1.25 25.45
C GLY A 88 1.88 -0.02 25.11
N PRO A 89 1.76 0.48 23.87
CA PRO A 89 2.39 1.73 23.52
C PRO A 89 1.70 2.92 24.17
N GLU A 90 2.34 4.08 24.06
CA GLU A 90 1.74 5.34 24.50
C GLU A 90 0.42 5.60 23.77
N PRO A 91 -0.59 6.18 24.44
CA PRO A 91 -1.87 6.50 23.81
C PRO A 91 -1.69 7.36 22.56
N GLY A 92 -2.23 6.89 21.43
CA GLY A 92 -2.14 7.59 20.14
C GLY A 92 -0.92 7.22 19.29
N VAL A 93 -0.06 6.31 19.75
CA VAL A 93 1.14 5.88 19.03
C VAL A 93 1.17 4.36 18.89
N GLY A 94 1.63 3.86 17.73
CA GLY A 94 1.94 2.44 17.56
C GLY A 94 0.73 1.50 17.48
N CYS A 95 0.96 0.20 17.70
CA CYS A 95 -0.07 -0.83 17.54
C CYS A 95 -0.17 -1.76 18.77
N ALA A 96 -1.10 -1.45 19.68
CA ALA A 96 -1.38 -2.26 20.85
C ALA A 96 -1.77 -3.72 20.50
N GLY A 97 -2.54 -3.90 19.42
CA GLY A 97 -2.89 -5.24 18.95
C GLY A 97 -1.69 -6.09 18.55
N ARG A 98 -0.68 -5.50 17.89
CA ARG A 98 0.58 -6.19 17.62
C ARG A 98 1.36 -6.44 18.92
N GLY A 99 1.34 -5.49 19.84
CA GLY A 99 1.93 -5.64 21.17
C GLY A 99 1.43 -6.90 21.90
N ILE A 100 0.11 -7.12 21.95
CA ILE A 100 -0.46 -8.34 22.55
C ILE A 100 0.04 -9.61 21.86
N LEU A 101 0.08 -9.67 20.53
CA LEU A 101 0.64 -10.82 19.80
C LEU A 101 2.09 -11.09 20.24
N THR A 102 2.92 -10.06 20.27
CA THR A 102 4.33 -10.16 20.66
C THR A 102 4.50 -10.60 22.12
N THR A 103 3.62 -10.16 23.03
CA THR A 103 3.56 -10.66 24.41
C THR A 103 3.35 -12.16 24.45
N PHE A 104 2.32 -12.68 23.76
CA PHE A 104 2.04 -14.12 23.74
C PHE A 104 3.18 -14.94 23.12
N ASP A 105 3.80 -14.44 22.05
CA ASP A 105 4.97 -15.08 21.44
C ASP A 105 6.13 -15.18 22.44
N LEU A 106 6.39 -14.14 23.24
CA LEU A 106 7.43 -14.19 24.27
C LEU A 106 7.08 -15.17 25.40
N LEU A 107 5.82 -15.17 25.88
CA LEU A 107 5.37 -16.11 26.92
C LEU A 107 5.55 -17.58 26.48
N GLN A 108 5.28 -17.86 25.20
CA GLN A 108 5.49 -19.19 24.64
C GLN A 108 6.99 -19.52 24.54
N LYS A 109 7.83 -18.58 24.06
CA LYS A 109 9.29 -18.77 23.96
C LYS A 109 9.94 -19.03 25.32
N LEU A 110 9.50 -18.35 26.36
CA LEU A 110 10.00 -18.54 27.74
C LEU A 110 9.42 -19.80 28.40
N GLY A 111 8.56 -20.56 27.72
CA GLY A 111 7.96 -21.78 28.27
C GLY A 111 6.94 -21.53 29.39
N ILE A 112 6.51 -20.28 29.61
CA ILE A 112 5.53 -19.92 30.65
C ILE A 112 4.21 -20.64 30.41
N MET A 113 3.83 -20.82 29.15
CA MET A 113 2.64 -21.57 28.75
C MET A 113 2.74 -23.08 29.03
N ASN A 114 3.93 -23.61 29.28
CA ASN A 114 4.19 -25.00 29.66
C ASN A 114 4.60 -25.15 31.14
N SER A 115 4.38 -24.11 31.94
CA SER A 115 4.70 -24.10 33.37
C SER A 115 3.82 -25.05 34.18
N ASP A 116 4.14 -25.19 35.47
CA ASP A 116 3.40 -26.02 36.43
C ASP A 116 2.08 -25.39 36.91
N ARG A 117 1.55 -24.38 36.21
CA ARG A 117 0.29 -23.70 36.56
C ARG A 117 -0.90 -24.58 36.21
N ASP A 118 -1.86 -24.64 37.12
CA ASP A 118 -3.11 -25.37 36.92
C ASP A 118 -4.08 -24.56 36.08
N VAL A 119 -4.11 -23.23 36.25
CA VAL A 119 -5.08 -22.33 35.62
C VAL A 119 -4.41 -21.04 35.14
N VAL A 120 -4.77 -20.59 33.94
CA VAL A 120 -4.39 -19.28 33.40
C VAL A 120 -5.65 -18.45 33.13
N ILE A 121 -5.68 -17.22 33.63
CA ILE A 121 -6.74 -16.25 33.40
C ILE A 121 -6.20 -15.13 32.52
N TYR A 122 -6.76 -14.98 31.33
CA TYR A 122 -6.50 -13.85 30.44
C TYR A 122 -7.53 -12.77 30.68
N ASP A 123 -7.07 -11.60 31.07
CA ASP A 123 -7.93 -10.44 31.27
C ASP A 123 -7.86 -9.52 30.05
N VAL A 124 -8.87 -9.56 29.17
CA VAL A 124 -8.76 -9.01 27.82
C VAL A 124 -9.76 -7.90 27.55
N LEU A 125 -9.30 -6.82 26.92
CA LEU A 125 -10.16 -5.71 26.54
C LEU A 125 -11.11 -6.11 25.38
N GLY A 126 -12.41 -6.04 25.64
CA GLY A 126 -13.45 -6.43 24.67
C GLY A 126 -13.98 -5.31 23.77
N ASP A 127 -13.61 -4.06 24.05
CA ASP A 127 -14.05 -2.91 23.24
C ASP A 127 -13.36 -2.84 21.88
N VAL A 128 -12.14 -3.34 21.79
CA VAL A 128 -11.30 -3.28 20.59
C VAL A 128 -10.95 -4.71 20.16
N VAL A 129 -11.83 -5.36 19.40
CA VAL A 129 -11.61 -6.72 18.88
C VAL A 129 -10.90 -6.70 17.52
N CYS A 130 -9.76 -6.02 17.44
CA CYS A 130 -8.90 -6.14 16.26
C CYS A 130 -8.14 -7.49 16.29
N GLY A 131 -7.48 -7.87 15.18
CA GLY A 131 -6.84 -9.18 15.05
C GLY A 131 -5.84 -9.55 16.16
N GLY A 132 -5.23 -8.54 16.81
CA GLY A 132 -4.33 -8.71 17.95
C GLY A 132 -5.03 -9.05 19.28
N PHE A 133 -6.05 -8.28 19.67
CA PHE A 133 -6.83 -8.55 20.89
C PHE A 133 -7.74 -9.79 20.77
N ALA A 134 -7.89 -10.33 19.55
CA ALA A 134 -8.56 -11.60 19.30
C ALA A 134 -7.65 -12.83 19.57
N VAL A 135 -6.38 -12.66 19.93
CA VAL A 135 -5.47 -13.80 20.20
C VAL A 135 -6.01 -14.71 21.30
N PRO A 136 -6.44 -14.21 22.49
CA PRO A 136 -7.05 -15.08 23.50
C PRO A 136 -8.41 -15.66 23.09
N LEU A 137 -9.06 -15.14 22.04
CA LEU A 137 -10.25 -15.78 21.46
C LEU A 137 -9.90 -16.99 20.59
N ARG A 138 -8.65 -17.19 20.18
CA ARG A 138 -8.28 -18.36 19.36
C ARG A 138 -8.25 -19.61 20.23
N ARG A 139 -8.52 -20.76 19.61
CA ARG A 139 -8.60 -22.05 20.31
C ARG A 139 -7.29 -22.49 20.95
N GLU A 140 -6.18 -22.00 20.44
CA GLU A 140 -4.83 -22.32 20.94
C GLU A 140 -4.54 -21.70 22.32
N TYR A 141 -5.26 -20.63 22.71
CA TYR A 141 -4.95 -19.83 23.91
C TYR A 141 -6.04 -19.84 24.98
N ALA A 142 -7.28 -20.24 24.67
CA ALA A 142 -8.33 -20.31 25.69
C ALA A 142 -9.25 -21.51 25.48
N ASP A 143 -9.42 -22.31 26.53
CA ASP A 143 -10.39 -23.41 26.56
C ASP A 143 -11.81 -22.89 26.81
N GLN A 144 -11.93 -21.79 27.56
CA GLN A 144 -13.21 -21.22 27.97
C GLN A 144 -13.19 -19.69 27.87
N VAL A 145 -14.32 -19.10 27.48
CA VAL A 145 -14.48 -17.64 27.40
C VAL A 145 -15.69 -17.19 28.23
N TYR A 146 -15.46 -16.21 29.10
CA TYR A 146 -16.49 -15.55 29.90
C TYR A 146 -16.56 -14.07 29.54
N ILE A 147 -17.77 -13.50 29.56
CA ILE A 147 -17.99 -12.10 29.22
C ILE A 147 -18.54 -11.36 30.43
N VAL A 148 -17.79 -10.39 30.93
CA VAL A 148 -18.23 -9.45 31.97
C VAL A 148 -19.03 -8.32 31.31
N THR A 149 -20.28 -8.15 31.74
CA THR A 149 -21.19 -7.17 31.17
C THR A 149 -22.06 -6.49 32.23
N SER A 150 -22.74 -5.41 31.87
CA SER A 150 -23.75 -4.71 32.67
C SER A 150 -25.00 -4.47 31.82
N GLY A 151 -26.06 -3.89 32.38
CA GLY A 151 -27.24 -3.50 31.59
C GLY A 151 -27.09 -2.17 30.84
N GLU A 152 -25.89 -1.61 30.80
CA GLU A 152 -25.55 -0.53 29.86
C GLU A 152 -25.56 -1.04 28.43
N PHE A 153 -26.22 -0.33 27.52
CA PHE A 153 -26.30 -0.72 26.12
C PHE A 153 -24.91 -0.96 25.49
N MET A 154 -23.95 -0.06 25.73
CA MET A 154 -22.61 -0.21 25.18
C MET A 154 -21.84 -1.43 25.73
N SER A 155 -22.16 -1.88 26.95
CA SER A 155 -21.54 -3.10 27.51
C SER A 155 -22.10 -4.33 26.81
N LEU A 156 -23.42 -4.38 26.59
CA LEU A 156 -24.08 -5.45 25.84
C LEU A 156 -23.68 -5.44 24.35
N TYR A 157 -23.43 -4.26 23.77
CA TYR A 157 -22.88 -4.11 22.43
C TYR A 157 -21.47 -4.69 22.32
N ALA A 158 -20.58 -4.39 23.28
CA ALA A 158 -19.26 -5.01 23.34
C ALA A 158 -19.35 -6.53 23.52
N ALA A 159 -20.20 -7.01 24.42
CA ALA A 159 -20.49 -8.44 24.59
C ALA A 159 -20.90 -9.10 23.27
N ASN A 160 -21.81 -8.46 22.51
CA ASN A 160 -22.25 -8.95 21.21
C ASN A 160 -21.11 -8.99 20.17
N ASN A 161 -20.20 -8.01 20.17
CA ASN A 161 -19.03 -8.03 19.28
C ASN A 161 -18.03 -9.13 19.63
N ILE A 162 -17.85 -9.45 20.91
CA ILE A 162 -17.05 -10.60 21.34
C ILE A 162 -17.65 -11.91 20.82
N LEU A 163 -18.98 -12.06 20.86
CA LEU A 163 -19.66 -13.21 20.25
C LEU A 163 -19.40 -13.28 18.74
N LYS A 164 -19.47 -12.16 18.01
CA LYS A 164 -19.12 -12.12 16.58
C LYS A 164 -17.66 -12.52 16.34
N GLY A 165 -16.75 -12.07 17.21
CA GLY A 165 -15.34 -12.45 17.18
C GLY A 165 -15.16 -13.96 17.31
N LEU A 166 -15.81 -14.58 18.31
CA LEU A 166 -15.74 -16.03 18.54
C LEU A 166 -16.30 -16.85 17.38
N GLN A 167 -17.37 -16.39 16.73
CA GLN A 167 -17.94 -17.07 15.55
C GLN A 167 -16.94 -17.24 14.40
N ASN A 168 -15.89 -16.40 14.31
CA ASN A 168 -14.85 -16.53 13.29
C ASN A 168 -13.82 -17.65 13.61
N TYR A 169 -13.70 -18.06 14.88
CA TYR A 169 -12.66 -19.00 15.32
C TYR A 169 -13.21 -20.36 15.77
N ASP A 170 -14.50 -20.43 16.14
CA ASP A 170 -15.07 -21.61 16.77
C ASP A 170 -15.95 -22.47 15.86
N VAL A 171 -15.54 -23.73 15.77
CA VAL A 171 -16.38 -24.84 15.29
C VAL A 171 -17.08 -25.54 16.48
N ASN A 172 -16.51 -25.46 17.69
CA ASN A 172 -17.04 -26.09 18.92
C ASN A 172 -17.37 -25.05 20.01
N PRO A 173 -18.40 -25.27 20.85
CA PRO A 173 -18.76 -24.39 21.96
C PRO A 173 -17.63 -24.15 22.98
N ARG A 174 -17.32 -22.89 23.28
CA ARG A 174 -16.34 -22.49 24.33
C ARG A 174 -16.82 -21.40 25.29
N LEU A 175 -18.01 -20.83 25.09
CA LEU A 175 -18.52 -19.81 26.01
C LEU A 175 -18.97 -20.45 27.32
N GLY A 176 -18.43 -19.97 28.44
CA GLY A 176 -18.86 -20.37 29.77
C GLY A 176 -20.09 -19.59 30.26
N GLY A 177 -20.32 -18.38 29.74
CA GLY A 177 -21.50 -17.56 29.99
C GLY A 177 -21.20 -16.10 30.32
N LEU A 178 -22.22 -15.38 30.78
CA LEU A 178 -22.15 -13.96 31.14
C LEU A 178 -21.90 -13.80 32.65
N ILE A 179 -21.00 -12.89 33.02
CA ILE A 179 -20.82 -12.42 34.39
C ILE A 179 -21.45 -11.03 34.45
N PHE A 180 -22.58 -10.93 35.15
CA PHE A 180 -23.30 -9.67 35.24
C PHE A 180 -22.74 -8.84 36.40
N ASN A 181 -22.11 -7.71 36.08
CA ASN A 181 -21.64 -6.73 37.07
C ASN A 181 -22.64 -5.58 37.19
N HIS A 182 -23.28 -5.48 38.35
CA HIS A 182 -24.38 -4.55 38.60
C HIS A 182 -23.88 -3.10 38.75
N LYS A 183 -24.37 -2.18 37.92
CA LYS A 183 -24.03 -0.74 38.00
C LYS A 183 -25.08 0.12 38.70
N GLY A 184 -26.25 -0.41 39.03
CA GLY A 184 -27.29 0.34 39.75
C GLY A 184 -28.21 1.10 38.81
N LEU A 185 -28.34 0.66 37.56
CA LEU A 185 -29.19 1.31 36.56
C LEU A 185 -30.63 0.80 36.65
N ALA A 186 -31.57 1.64 36.22
CA ALA A 186 -32.96 1.20 36.06
C ALA A 186 -33.07 0.14 34.95
N GLU A 187 -33.82 -0.92 35.23
CA GLU A 187 -34.05 -2.08 34.35
C GLU A 187 -32.80 -2.88 33.94
N GLU A 188 -31.70 -2.76 34.69
CA GLU A 188 -30.41 -3.35 34.33
C GLU A 188 -30.48 -4.88 34.20
N GLU A 189 -31.04 -5.55 35.22
CA GLU A 189 -31.26 -7.00 35.25
C GLU A 189 -32.12 -7.47 34.07
N GLN A 190 -33.21 -6.77 33.78
CA GLN A 190 -34.11 -7.15 32.71
C GLN A 190 -33.43 -7.00 31.34
N ARG A 191 -32.53 -6.02 31.16
CA ARG A 191 -31.77 -5.84 29.92
C ARG A 191 -30.79 -6.99 29.70
N VAL A 192 -30.01 -7.33 30.72
CA VAL A 192 -29.05 -8.44 30.65
C VAL A 192 -29.79 -9.77 30.45
N ALA A 193 -30.90 -10.01 31.16
CA ALA A 193 -31.71 -11.22 31.00
C ALA A 193 -32.27 -11.37 29.58
N ARG A 194 -32.78 -10.28 28.98
CA ARG A 194 -33.24 -10.30 27.58
C ARG A 194 -32.10 -10.64 26.62
N PHE A 195 -30.95 -9.98 26.78
CA PHE A 195 -29.78 -10.25 25.94
C PHE A 195 -29.32 -11.70 26.08
N ALA A 196 -29.13 -12.17 27.31
CA ALA A 196 -28.72 -13.54 27.65
C ALA A 196 -29.65 -14.59 27.01
N ALA A 197 -30.97 -14.40 27.10
CA ALA A 197 -31.95 -15.27 26.47
C ALA A 197 -31.83 -15.28 24.93
N ALA A 198 -31.68 -14.11 24.31
CA ALA A 198 -31.57 -13.97 22.86
C ALA A 198 -30.31 -14.64 22.30
N VAL A 199 -29.18 -14.52 23.01
CA VAL A 199 -27.91 -15.16 22.62
C VAL A 199 -27.78 -16.59 23.15
N SER A 200 -28.78 -17.08 23.89
CA SER A 200 -28.81 -18.42 24.50
C SER A 200 -27.62 -18.70 25.44
N LEU A 201 -27.23 -17.71 26.26
CA LEU A 201 -26.16 -17.83 27.25
C LEU A 201 -26.70 -17.72 28.67
N PRO A 202 -26.16 -18.49 29.63
CA PRO A 202 -26.50 -18.33 31.03
C PRO A 202 -25.81 -17.10 31.64
N VAL A 203 -26.43 -16.52 32.68
CA VAL A 203 -25.77 -15.58 33.60
C VAL A 203 -25.18 -16.40 34.74
N CYS A 204 -23.85 -16.54 34.77
CA CYS A 204 -23.14 -17.47 35.66
C CYS A 204 -22.94 -16.93 37.07
N ALA A 205 -22.81 -15.61 37.19
CA ALA A 205 -22.72 -14.87 38.45
C ALA A 205 -23.30 -13.47 38.29
N ILE A 206 -23.88 -12.94 39.37
CA ILE A 206 -24.38 -11.57 39.49
C ILE A 206 -23.59 -10.90 40.60
N ILE A 207 -22.73 -9.96 40.23
CA ILE A 207 -21.87 -9.23 41.17
C ILE A 207 -22.63 -7.98 41.62
N PRO A 208 -22.98 -7.86 42.90
CA PRO A 208 -23.72 -6.71 43.39
C PRO A 208 -22.83 -5.48 43.42
N ARG A 209 -23.46 -4.30 43.32
CA ARG A 209 -22.77 -3.04 43.61
C ARG A 209 -22.48 -2.97 45.11
N SER A 210 -21.21 -2.92 45.49
CA SER A 210 -20.77 -2.80 46.89
C SER A 210 -19.60 -1.82 47.00
N ASP A 211 -19.62 -1.02 48.06
CA ASP A 211 -18.50 -0.13 48.43
C ASP A 211 -17.27 -0.93 48.92
N ASP A 212 -17.44 -2.21 49.29
CA ASP A 212 -16.35 -3.10 49.70
C ASP A 212 -15.31 -3.28 48.59
N PHE A 213 -15.74 -3.27 47.32
CA PHE A 213 -14.82 -3.33 46.17
C PHE A 213 -13.95 -2.08 46.09
N ALA A 214 -14.56 -0.90 46.26
CA ALA A 214 -13.84 0.37 46.25
C ALA A 214 -12.90 0.50 47.45
N ALA A 215 -13.33 0.04 48.63
CA ALA A 215 -12.51 0.01 49.83
C ALA A 215 -11.29 -0.93 49.66
N SER A 216 -11.49 -2.12 49.09
CA SER A 216 -10.40 -3.07 48.82
C SER A 216 -9.44 -2.54 47.75
N GLU A 217 -9.96 -1.91 46.70
CA GLU A 217 -9.15 -1.27 45.67
C GLU A 217 -8.33 -0.08 46.22
N ALA A 218 -8.87 0.69 47.15
CA ALA A 218 -8.14 1.76 47.84
C ALA A 218 -6.97 1.22 48.69
N MET A 219 -7.11 0.00 49.22
CA MET A 219 -6.04 -0.74 49.90
C MET A 219 -5.16 -1.56 48.94
N ALA A 220 -5.46 -1.52 47.63
CA ALA A 220 -4.82 -2.28 46.57
C ALA A 220 -4.74 -3.79 46.83
N CYS A 221 -5.77 -4.36 47.43
CA CYS A 221 -5.85 -5.79 47.75
C CYS A 221 -7.19 -6.40 47.28
N THR A 222 -7.25 -7.73 47.28
CA THR A 222 -8.48 -8.45 46.97
C THR A 222 -9.44 -8.45 48.16
N LEU A 223 -10.73 -8.72 47.92
CA LEU A 223 -11.72 -8.92 49.00
C LEU A 223 -11.26 -10.00 50.00
N PHE A 224 -10.51 -11.00 49.52
CA PHE A 224 -9.96 -12.10 50.33
C PHE A 224 -8.95 -11.63 51.38
N GLU A 225 -8.28 -10.52 51.13
CA GLU A 225 -7.29 -9.90 52.04
C GLU A 225 -7.90 -8.86 52.96
N SER A 226 -8.89 -8.10 52.46
CA SER A 226 -9.54 -7.00 53.21
C SER A 226 -10.56 -7.48 54.25
N GLY A 227 -10.96 -8.76 54.23
CA GLY A 227 -11.80 -9.37 55.28
C GLY A 227 -13.30 -9.21 55.09
N HIS A 228 -13.76 -8.69 53.95
CA HIS A 228 -15.19 -8.49 53.62
C HIS A 228 -15.89 -9.80 53.21
N ARG A 229 -16.18 -10.66 54.20
CA ARG A 229 -16.68 -12.04 54.00
C ARG A 229 -17.95 -12.19 53.15
N ASN A 230 -18.81 -11.17 53.12
CA ASN A 230 -20.12 -11.25 52.45
C ASN A 230 -20.03 -11.50 50.93
N LEU A 231 -18.90 -11.17 50.30
CA LEU A 231 -18.68 -11.35 48.86
C LEU A 231 -17.73 -12.52 48.54
N TYR A 232 -17.21 -13.23 49.55
CA TYR A 232 -16.28 -14.35 49.36
C TYR A 232 -16.97 -15.53 48.69
N GLU A 233 -18.16 -15.90 49.18
CA GLU A 233 -18.92 -17.05 48.68
C GLU A 233 -19.30 -16.90 47.21
N LEU A 234 -19.49 -15.67 46.75
CA LEU A 234 -19.79 -15.38 45.35
C LEU A 234 -18.62 -15.74 44.42
N PHE A 235 -17.41 -15.28 44.74
CA PHE A 235 -16.24 -15.55 43.91
C PHE A 235 -15.74 -16.99 44.08
N ASP A 236 -15.86 -17.57 45.27
CA ASP A 236 -15.59 -18.99 45.47
C ASP A 236 -16.56 -19.87 44.65
N GLY A 237 -17.85 -19.56 44.68
CA GLY A 237 -18.86 -20.25 43.88
C GLY A 237 -18.62 -20.09 42.37
N LEU A 238 -18.24 -18.89 41.91
CA LEU A 238 -17.88 -18.65 40.51
C LEU A 238 -16.63 -19.42 40.10
N ALA A 239 -15.57 -19.41 40.91
CA ALA A 239 -14.36 -20.20 40.69
C ALA A 239 -14.66 -21.71 40.61
N GLY A 240 -15.54 -22.20 41.48
CA GLY A 240 -16.02 -23.59 41.44
C GLY A 240 -16.73 -23.95 40.14
N LYS A 241 -17.63 -23.08 39.65
CA LYS A 241 -18.30 -23.27 38.35
C LYS A 241 -17.31 -23.26 37.19
N ILE A 242 -16.35 -22.33 37.22
CA ILE A 242 -15.34 -22.18 36.17
C ILE A 242 -14.47 -23.44 36.06
N ILE A 243 -14.03 -24.03 37.17
CA ILE A 243 -13.14 -25.21 37.13
C ILE A 243 -13.91 -26.51 36.92
N GLY A 244 -15.11 -26.64 37.49
CA GLY A 244 -15.93 -27.84 37.37
C GLY A 244 -16.40 -28.15 35.95
N GLU A 245 -16.89 -29.38 35.74
CA GLU A 245 -17.53 -29.78 34.49
C GLU A 245 -18.87 -29.06 34.31
N HIS A 246 -18.99 -28.32 33.22
CA HIS A 246 -20.22 -27.62 32.85
C HIS A 246 -20.33 -27.50 31.32
N ALA A 247 -21.56 -27.30 30.85
CA ALA A 247 -21.82 -27.10 29.43
C ALA A 247 -21.20 -25.78 28.95
N LEU A 248 -20.48 -25.84 27.83
CA LEU A 248 -20.03 -24.67 27.08
C LEU A 248 -21.02 -24.39 25.95
N TYR A 249 -21.19 -23.12 25.62
CA TYR A 249 -22.23 -22.64 24.72
C TYR A 249 -21.64 -22.11 23.40
N PRO A 250 -22.36 -22.26 22.27
CA PRO A 250 -21.94 -21.68 21.00
C PRO A 250 -22.14 -20.16 21.00
N ALA A 251 -21.30 -19.44 20.26
CA ALA A 251 -21.45 -17.99 20.09
C ALA A 251 -22.61 -17.66 19.14
N ARG A 252 -23.63 -16.96 19.64
CA ARG A 252 -24.80 -16.52 18.86
C ARG A 252 -24.95 -15.01 18.94
N ALA A 253 -24.22 -14.30 18.09
CA ALA A 253 -24.32 -12.85 18.01
C ALA A 253 -25.64 -12.39 17.36
N LEU A 254 -26.09 -11.21 17.76
CA LEU A 254 -27.25 -10.52 17.19
C LEU A 254 -26.80 -9.48 16.15
N GLU A 255 -27.67 -9.23 15.17
CA GLU A 255 -27.52 -8.07 14.29
C GLU A 255 -27.71 -6.76 15.09
N PRO A 256 -27.00 -5.67 14.74
CA PRO A 256 -27.02 -4.42 15.50
C PRO A 256 -28.43 -3.89 15.77
N GLU A 257 -29.33 -3.98 14.77
CA GLU A 257 -30.70 -3.48 14.86
C GLU A 257 -31.52 -4.30 15.88
N HIS A 258 -31.38 -5.62 15.84
CA HIS A 258 -32.09 -6.51 16.76
C HIS A 258 -31.57 -6.33 18.20
N LEU A 259 -30.27 -6.09 18.38
CA LEU A 259 -29.70 -5.79 19.69
C LEU A 259 -30.28 -4.48 20.26
N GLU A 260 -30.36 -3.42 19.45
CA GLU A 260 -30.95 -2.14 19.85
C GLU A 260 -32.43 -2.29 20.24
N GLU A 261 -33.23 -2.93 19.39
CA GLU A 261 -34.65 -3.15 19.66
C GLU A 261 -34.86 -3.94 20.96
N LEU A 262 -34.08 -5.00 21.15
CA LEU A 262 -34.22 -5.91 22.29
C LEU A 262 -33.77 -5.25 23.62
N VAL A 263 -32.66 -4.51 23.59
CA VAL A 263 -32.11 -3.90 24.81
C VAL A 263 -32.84 -2.60 25.14
N LEU A 264 -33.04 -1.72 24.16
CA LEU A 264 -33.59 -0.37 24.36
C LEU A 264 -35.12 -0.29 24.19
N ARG A 265 -35.77 -1.34 23.67
CA ARG A 265 -37.22 -1.35 23.37
C ARG A 265 -37.67 -0.19 22.49
N ARG A 266 -36.80 0.26 21.58
CA ARG A 266 -37.10 1.31 20.60
C ARG A 266 -37.12 0.71 19.20
N SER A 267 -38.27 0.78 18.53
CA SER A 267 -38.37 0.50 17.10
C SER A 267 -37.89 1.73 16.32
N PHE A 268 -36.74 1.66 15.66
CA PHE A 268 -36.35 2.70 14.71
C PHE A 268 -36.99 2.41 13.34
N PRO A 269 -37.71 3.37 12.73
CA PRO A 269 -38.03 3.26 11.31
C PRO A 269 -36.71 3.21 10.52
N ARG A 270 -36.61 2.33 9.51
CA ARG A 270 -35.48 2.25 8.58
C ARG A 270 -35.20 3.64 8.00
N ARG A 271 -34.31 4.41 8.61
CA ARG A 271 -33.50 5.37 7.87
C ARG A 271 -32.37 4.55 7.31
N THR A 272 -32.59 3.95 6.15
CA THR A 272 -31.49 3.71 5.23
C THR A 272 -30.84 5.07 5.04
N LEU A 273 -29.76 5.35 5.77
CA LEU A 273 -28.73 6.22 5.24
C LEU A 273 -28.49 5.65 3.85
N ASN A 274 -28.87 6.42 2.82
CA ASN A 274 -28.62 6.04 1.45
C ASN A 274 -27.13 5.69 1.42
N ARG A 275 -26.81 4.38 1.34
CA ARG A 275 -25.46 4.00 0.91
C ARG A 275 -25.23 4.83 -0.34
N PRO A 276 -24.16 5.63 -0.41
CA PRO A 276 -23.96 6.48 -1.57
C PRO A 276 -24.12 5.58 -2.78
N SER A 277 -25.15 5.86 -3.59
CA SER A 277 -25.40 5.08 -4.79
C SER A 277 -24.09 5.10 -5.56
N THR A 278 -23.58 3.93 -5.92
CA THR A 278 -22.31 3.78 -6.64
C THR A 278 -22.24 4.58 -7.96
N ASN A 279 -23.34 5.25 -8.35
CA ASN A 279 -23.51 6.03 -9.58
C ASN A 279 -23.77 7.54 -9.40
N LYS A 280 -23.65 8.14 -8.20
CA LYS A 280 -23.77 9.62 -8.09
C LYS A 280 -22.40 10.30 -7.97
N LYS A 281 -22.11 11.18 -8.94
CA LYS A 281 -20.98 12.12 -8.88
C LYS A 281 -21.04 12.89 -7.54
N PRO A 282 -19.92 13.07 -6.81
CA PRO A 282 -19.94 13.81 -5.56
C PRO A 282 -20.22 15.29 -5.84
N GLU A 283 -21.29 15.82 -5.24
CA GLU A 283 -21.48 17.27 -5.11
C GLU A 283 -20.53 17.82 -4.04
N ASN A 284 -20.01 19.02 -4.29
CA ASN A 284 -18.97 19.70 -3.50
C ASN A 284 -19.33 19.79 -2.01
N LEU A 285 -18.57 19.10 -1.16
CA LEU A 285 -18.56 19.31 0.29
C LEU A 285 -17.68 20.52 0.66
N PRO A 286 -18.03 21.31 1.69
CA PRO A 286 -17.24 22.45 2.12
C PRO A 286 -15.93 22.00 2.77
N SER A 287 -14.85 22.65 2.35
CA SER A 287 -13.46 22.43 2.77
C SER A 287 -13.22 22.83 4.23
N GLY A 288 -12.94 21.85 5.09
CA GLY A 288 -12.42 22.04 6.43
C GLY A 288 -11.55 20.85 6.86
N ALA A 289 -10.27 21.14 7.13
CA ALA A 289 -9.21 20.26 7.65
C ALA A 289 -8.72 19.10 6.75
N GLY A 290 -7.50 19.25 6.20
CA GLY A 290 -6.56 18.14 5.99
C GLY A 290 -6.70 17.21 4.77
N GLN A 291 -7.49 17.53 3.75
CA GLN A 291 -7.54 16.75 2.50
C GLN A 291 -7.27 17.62 1.27
N THR A 292 -6.00 17.80 0.92
CA THR A 292 -5.61 18.26 -0.42
C THR A 292 -5.37 17.04 -1.32
N SER A 293 -6.33 16.72 -2.20
CA SER A 293 -6.14 15.99 -3.50
C SER A 293 -7.33 15.12 -3.96
N SER A 294 -8.60 15.46 -3.66
CA SER A 294 -9.74 14.65 -4.13
C SER A 294 -9.90 14.54 -5.67
N SER A 295 -9.01 15.14 -6.48
CA SER A 295 -9.04 15.08 -7.95
C SER A 295 -7.93 14.27 -8.63
N LEU A 296 -6.83 13.90 -7.94
CA LEU A 296 -5.65 13.29 -8.59
C LEU A 296 -5.55 11.78 -8.32
N LEU A 297 -6.56 11.04 -8.80
CA LEU A 297 -6.59 9.58 -8.65
C LEU A 297 -6.15 8.87 -9.92
N SER A 298 -5.28 7.86 -9.78
CA SER A 298 -4.95 6.94 -10.87
C SER A 298 -6.21 6.21 -11.35
N LEU A 299 -6.22 5.82 -12.63
CA LEU A 299 -7.36 5.10 -13.20
C LEU A 299 -7.66 3.79 -12.47
N ASN A 300 -6.63 3.04 -12.07
CA ASN A 300 -6.76 1.81 -11.28
C ASN A 300 -7.54 2.06 -9.98
N VAL A 301 -7.17 3.09 -9.22
CA VAL A 301 -7.84 3.46 -7.96
C VAL A 301 -9.28 3.90 -8.22
N ARG A 302 -9.52 4.69 -9.27
CA ARG A 302 -10.87 5.16 -9.64
C ARG A 302 -11.79 4.02 -10.07
N ARG A 303 -11.27 3.06 -10.83
CA ARG A 303 -12.01 1.91 -11.37
C ARG A 303 -12.07 0.72 -10.42
N ARG A 304 -11.32 0.76 -9.31
CA ARG A 304 -11.15 -0.35 -8.36
C ARG A 304 -10.63 -1.62 -9.05
N GLU A 305 -9.73 -1.44 -10.01
CA GLU A 305 -9.02 -2.53 -10.65
C GLU A 305 -7.94 -3.10 -9.69
N PRO A 306 -7.50 -4.35 -9.86
CA PRO A 306 -6.37 -4.89 -9.10
C PRO A 306 -5.15 -3.96 -9.19
N LEU A 307 -4.54 -3.64 -8.03
CA LEU A 307 -3.40 -2.72 -7.99
C LEU A 307 -2.16 -3.38 -8.58
N HIS A 308 -1.57 -2.73 -9.58
CA HIS A 308 -0.29 -3.13 -10.16
C HIS A 308 0.85 -2.39 -9.44
N GLY A 309 1.49 -3.07 -8.48
CA GLY A 309 2.45 -2.45 -7.57
C GLY A 309 1.76 -1.61 -6.48
N CYS A 310 2.52 -0.71 -5.85
CA CYS A 310 2.06 0.09 -4.71
C CYS A 310 2.45 1.57 -4.87
N ALA A 311 1.67 2.48 -4.27
CA ALA A 311 1.93 3.91 -4.30
C ALA A 311 3.29 4.28 -3.70
N PHE A 312 3.71 3.61 -2.62
CA PHE A 312 5.05 3.78 -2.06
C PHE A 312 6.16 3.60 -3.12
N ASN A 313 6.11 2.53 -3.91
CA ASN A 313 7.16 2.23 -4.89
C ASN A 313 7.17 3.25 -6.04
N GLY A 314 5.99 3.72 -6.46
CA GLY A 314 5.87 4.82 -7.43
C GLY A 314 6.47 6.12 -6.93
N ALA A 315 6.11 6.52 -5.70
CA ALA A 315 6.59 7.76 -5.12
C ALA A 315 8.11 7.76 -4.90
N VAL A 316 8.66 6.66 -4.38
CA VAL A 316 10.10 6.49 -4.23
C VAL A 316 10.79 6.55 -5.59
N ASN A 317 10.24 5.90 -6.62
CA ASN A 317 10.85 5.92 -7.95
C ASN A 317 10.92 7.32 -8.55
N ALA A 318 9.92 8.17 -8.31
CA ALA A 318 9.94 9.59 -8.70
C ALA A 318 10.93 10.40 -7.84
N ALA A 319 10.91 10.24 -6.52
CA ALA A 319 11.73 11.01 -5.58
C ALA A 319 13.24 10.81 -5.79
N ILE A 320 13.68 9.57 -6.03
CA ILE A 320 15.10 9.25 -6.25
C ILE A 320 15.68 9.85 -7.55
N GLN A 321 14.84 10.39 -8.43
CA GLN A 321 15.30 11.08 -9.65
C GLN A 321 15.87 12.46 -9.37
N VAL A 322 15.70 12.99 -8.15
CA VAL A 322 16.32 14.24 -7.71
C VAL A 322 17.69 13.90 -7.10
N GLY A 323 18.76 14.11 -7.87
CA GLY A 323 20.09 13.55 -7.58
C GLY A 323 20.83 14.18 -6.40
N ASP A 324 20.46 15.40 -5.99
CA ASP A 324 21.01 16.13 -4.84
C ASP A 324 20.13 16.03 -3.58
N ALA A 325 19.20 15.07 -3.56
CA ALA A 325 18.29 14.79 -2.46
C ALA A 325 18.44 13.34 -1.94
N VAL A 326 17.94 13.11 -0.73
CA VAL A 326 17.87 11.78 -0.10
C VAL A 326 16.43 11.39 0.11
N THR A 327 16.06 10.17 -0.28
CA THR A 327 14.72 9.61 -0.03
C THR A 327 14.77 8.64 1.16
N ILE A 328 13.92 8.86 2.16
CA ILE A 328 13.69 7.94 3.28
C ILE A 328 12.40 7.16 3.02
N ALA A 329 12.53 5.86 2.92
CA ALA A 329 11.42 4.91 3.04
C ALA A 329 11.08 4.73 4.51
N HIS A 330 10.05 5.44 4.98
CA HIS A 330 9.56 5.33 6.34
C HIS A 330 8.74 4.03 6.51
N GLY A 331 9.43 2.99 6.96
CA GLY A 331 8.93 1.63 6.96
C GLY A 331 10.01 0.57 7.10
N PRO A 332 9.64 -0.72 6.98
CA PRO A 332 10.58 -1.83 7.07
C PRO A 332 11.62 -1.81 5.96
N ARG A 333 12.79 -2.40 6.23
CA ARG A 333 13.88 -2.52 5.24
C ARG A 333 13.46 -3.26 3.97
N SER A 334 12.50 -4.18 4.06
CA SER A 334 12.02 -4.97 2.92
C SER A 334 11.44 -4.11 1.81
N CYS A 335 10.66 -3.07 2.14
CA CYS A 335 10.10 -2.13 1.16
C CYS A 335 11.20 -1.38 0.42
N ALA A 336 12.16 -0.81 1.18
CA ALA A 336 13.31 -0.11 0.61
C ALA A 336 14.16 -1.04 -0.27
N HIS A 337 14.38 -2.29 0.16
CA HIS A 337 15.12 -3.29 -0.61
C HIS A 337 14.39 -3.68 -1.91
N ALA A 338 13.08 -3.89 -1.87
CA ALA A 338 12.29 -4.23 -3.06
C ALA A 338 12.30 -3.07 -4.08
N SER A 339 12.16 -1.82 -3.61
CA SER A 339 12.29 -0.64 -4.46
C SER A 339 13.71 -0.53 -5.04
N TYR A 340 14.74 -0.74 -4.22
CA TYR A 340 16.14 -0.75 -4.65
C TYR A 340 16.38 -1.77 -5.78
N GLN A 341 15.87 -3.00 -5.66
CA GLN A 341 15.99 -4.01 -6.72
C GLN A 341 15.25 -3.59 -7.99
N THR A 342 14.04 -3.05 -7.85
CA THR A 342 13.25 -2.55 -8.99
C THR A 342 14.00 -1.47 -9.75
N ILE A 343 14.52 -0.47 -9.04
CA ILE A 343 15.27 0.67 -9.60
C ILE A 343 16.55 0.21 -10.30
N THR A 344 17.32 -0.68 -9.67
CA THR A 344 18.63 -1.10 -10.20
C THR A 344 18.53 -2.16 -11.29
N SER A 345 17.41 -2.90 -11.39
CA SER A 345 17.24 -4.00 -12.35
C SER A 345 17.42 -3.58 -13.80
N ALA A 346 16.83 -2.45 -14.22
CA ALA A 346 16.91 -1.96 -15.60
C ALA A 346 18.35 -1.59 -15.98
N ALA A 347 19.06 -0.89 -15.10
CA ALA A 347 20.47 -0.53 -15.32
C ALA A 347 21.38 -1.76 -15.38
N ARG A 348 21.17 -2.75 -14.50
CA ARG A 348 21.93 -4.01 -14.51
C ARG A 348 21.70 -4.79 -15.79
N LYS A 349 20.45 -4.87 -16.25
CA LYS A 349 20.10 -5.51 -17.53
C LYS A 349 20.81 -4.83 -18.70
N ALA A 350 20.78 -3.50 -18.76
CA ALA A 350 21.44 -2.74 -19.82
C ALA A 350 22.97 -2.94 -19.82
N LEU A 351 23.61 -3.00 -18.66
CA LEU A 351 25.04 -3.31 -18.55
C LEU A 351 25.36 -4.74 -19.00
N PHE A 352 24.54 -5.70 -18.58
CA PHE A 352 24.67 -7.10 -18.97
C PHE A 352 24.54 -7.29 -20.49
N GLU A 353 23.54 -6.66 -21.12
CA GLU A 353 23.34 -6.69 -22.57
C GLU A 353 24.52 -6.08 -23.36
N ARG A 354 25.29 -5.18 -22.75
CA ARG A 354 26.51 -4.59 -23.32
C ARG A 354 27.78 -5.42 -23.05
N GLY A 355 27.64 -6.63 -22.50
CA GLY A 355 28.77 -7.51 -22.19
C GLY A 355 29.63 -7.03 -21.02
N VAL A 356 29.14 -6.08 -20.21
CA VAL A 356 29.86 -5.58 -19.04
C VAL A 356 29.61 -6.50 -17.85
N SER A 357 30.62 -7.27 -17.45
CA SER A 357 30.59 -8.09 -16.23
C SER A 357 30.71 -7.17 -15.00
N MET A 358 29.72 -7.19 -14.10
CA MET A 358 29.58 -6.19 -13.01
C MET A 358 30.62 -6.31 -11.89
N PRO A 359 31.10 -5.15 -11.38
CA PRO A 359 31.02 -4.87 -9.95
C PRO A 359 30.54 -3.42 -9.64
N ALA A 360 29.66 -2.83 -10.46
CA ALA A 360 29.13 -1.48 -10.15
C ALA A 360 27.94 -1.57 -9.18
N HIS A 361 28.21 -1.34 -7.89
CA HIS A 361 27.14 -1.10 -6.91
C HIS A 361 26.49 0.25 -7.18
N ILE A 362 25.39 0.25 -7.95
CA ILE A 362 24.54 1.44 -8.10
C ILE A 362 23.73 1.59 -6.81
N ILE A 363 24.11 2.54 -5.95
CA ILE A 363 23.40 2.81 -4.70
C ILE A 363 22.50 4.05 -4.92
N PRO A 364 21.20 3.90 -5.24
CA PRO A 364 20.27 5.02 -5.20
C PRO A 364 20.28 5.69 -3.81
N PRO A 365 20.01 7.00 -3.73
CA PRO A 365 19.92 7.74 -2.47
C PRO A 365 18.62 7.41 -1.72
N LEU A 366 18.44 6.13 -1.38
CA LEU A 366 17.28 5.57 -0.71
C LEU A 366 17.71 4.93 0.61
N LEU A 367 17.21 5.47 1.71
CA LEU A 367 17.42 4.96 3.06
C LEU A 367 16.11 4.38 3.60
N SER A 368 16.20 3.42 4.51
CA SER A 368 15.04 2.95 5.28
C SER A 368 15.06 3.60 6.66
N SER A 369 13.88 3.89 7.22
CA SER A 369 13.75 4.16 8.65
C SER A 369 13.76 2.90 9.50
N ASP A 370 14.04 1.74 8.90
CA ASP A 370 14.27 0.44 9.52
C ASP A 370 13.17 0.04 10.53
N MET A 371 11.91 0.23 10.14
CA MET A 371 10.78 -0.10 11.01
C MET A 371 10.75 -1.61 11.30
N ASN A 372 11.13 -1.97 12.52
CA ASN A 372 11.09 -3.32 13.05
C ASN A 372 9.83 -3.51 13.90
N GLU A 373 9.71 -4.68 14.53
CA GLU A 373 8.56 -4.98 15.40
C GLU A 373 8.43 -3.98 16.56
N GLY A 374 9.54 -3.57 17.18
CA GLY A 374 9.53 -2.56 18.22
C GLY A 374 8.92 -1.24 17.75
N ARG A 375 9.35 -0.74 16.59
CA ARG A 375 8.81 0.50 15.99
C ARG A 375 7.35 0.37 15.55
N MET A 376 6.93 -0.82 15.13
CA MET A 376 5.50 -1.08 14.86
C MET A 376 4.66 -1.03 16.13
N ILE A 377 5.19 -1.52 17.25
CA ILE A 377 4.47 -1.52 18.53
C ILE A 377 4.46 -0.13 19.13
N PHE A 378 5.60 0.57 19.17
CA PHE A 378 5.81 1.81 19.92
C PHE A 378 5.84 3.10 19.07
N GLY A 379 5.65 3.01 17.75
CA GLY A 379 5.85 4.14 16.82
C GLY A 379 7.30 4.26 16.34
N GLY A 380 7.50 4.85 15.16
CA GLY A 380 8.83 5.03 14.56
C GLY A 380 9.24 6.48 14.31
N ILE A 381 8.48 7.46 14.83
CA ILE A 381 8.62 8.86 14.45
C ILE A 381 9.87 9.55 15.00
N GLU A 382 10.29 9.20 16.22
CA GLU A 382 11.45 9.82 16.86
C GLU A 382 12.75 9.37 16.18
N GLU A 383 12.89 8.09 15.84
CA GLU A 383 14.05 7.63 15.09
C GLU A 383 14.07 8.18 13.66
N LEU A 384 12.91 8.35 13.03
CA LEU A 384 12.82 9.05 11.75
C LEU A 384 13.32 10.50 11.90
N ARG A 385 12.91 11.21 12.95
CA ARG A 385 13.36 12.58 13.24
C ARG A 385 14.88 12.66 13.42
N GLN A 386 15.48 11.74 14.18
CA GLN A 386 16.93 11.65 14.36
C GLN A 386 17.66 11.37 13.05
N GLN A 387 17.13 10.46 12.22
CA GLN A 387 17.70 10.15 10.92
C GLN A 387 17.64 11.35 9.96
N VAL A 388 16.54 12.12 9.97
CA VAL A 388 16.43 13.37 9.20
C VAL A 388 17.49 14.37 9.63
N LEU A 389 17.68 14.59 10.94
CA LEU A 389 18.73 15.46 11.46
C LEU A 389 20.13 15.03 11.00
N ALA A 390 20.42 13.73 11.04
CA ALA A 390 21.68 13.19 10.55
C ALA A 390 21.89 13.45 9.05
N ILE A 391 20.83 13.28 8.24
CA ILE A 391 20.89 13.54 6.79
C ILE A 391 21.08 15.02 6.48
N LYS A 392 20.44 15.94 7.22
CA LYS A 392 20.67 17.39 7.06
C LYS A 392 22.16 17.75 7.24
N GLY A 393 22.89 17.02 8.08
CA GLY A 393 24.34 17.17 8.26
C GLY A 393 25.20 16.73 7.06
N THR A 394 24.64 16.01 6.09
CA THR A 394 25.38 15.49 4.91
C THR A 394 25.47 16.49 3.74
N GLY A 395 24.71 17.59 3.79
CA GLY A 395 24.66 18.59 2.72
C GLY A 395 23.59 18.35 1.64
N ALA A 396 22.71 17.36 1.82
CA ALA A 396 21.57 17.13 0.94
C ALA A 396 20.69 18.38 0.79
N LYS A 397 20.20 18.66 -0.43
CA LYS A 397 19.36 19.85 -0.70
C LYS A 397 17.89 19.61 -0.40
N ALA A 398 17.45 18.36 -0.47
CA ALA A 398 16.13 17.94 0.00
C ALA A 398 16.15 16.55 0.64
N VAL A 399 15.18 16.29 1.52
CA VAL A 399 14.87 14.96 2.05
C VAL A 399 13.41 14.65 1.76
N PHE A 400 13.18 13.60 0.97
CA PHE A 400 11.83 13.07 0.71
C PHE A 400 11.52 11.98 1.73
N ILE A 401 10.35 12.02 2.36
CA ILE A 401 9.94 11.02 3.35
C ILE A 401 8.70 10.30 2.82
N ALA A 402 8.89 9.09 2.29
CA ALA A 402 7.82 8.27 1.73
C ALA A 402 7.31 7.25 2.75
N THR A 403 6.03 7.33 3.10
CA THR A 403 5.40 6.40 4.04
C THR A 403 5.09 5.05 3.39
N THR A 404 5.17 3.98 4.18
CA THR A 404 4.81 2.61 3.76
C THR A 404 3.53 2.16 4.47
N CYS A 405 2.93 1.02 4.09
CA CYS A 405 1.72 0.51 4.76
C CYS A 405 1.87 0.45 6.30
N PRO A 406 2.98 -0.09 6.85
CA PRO A 406 3.25 -0.05 8.29
C PRO A 406 3.08 1.32 8.95
N ALA A 407 3.72 2.35 8.40
CA ALA A 407 3.64 3.72 8.94
C ALA A 407 2.19 4.24 8.95
N GLY A 408 1.45 4.00 7.86
CA GLY A 408 0.04 4.36 7.76
C GLY A 408 -0.87 3.57 8.72
N ILE A 409 -0.59 2.28 8.95
CA ILE A 409 -1.38 1.41 9.84
C ILE A 409 -1.22 1.83 11.30
N ILE A 410 -0.01 2.19 11.73
CA ILE A 410 0.26 2.62 13.10
C ILE A 410 -0.07 4.10 13.34
N GLY A 411 -0.38 4.84 12.27
CA GLY A 411 -0.76 6.25 12.34
C GLY A 411 0.43 7.18 12.60
N ASP A 412 1.64 6.81 12.18
CA ASP A 412 2.81 7.67 12.32
C ASP A 412 2.59 8.98 11.53
N SER A 413 2.48 10.09 12.26
CA SER A 413 2.27 11.41 11.66
C SER A 413 3.60 12.10 11.39
N LEU A 414 3.80 12.51 10.13
CA LEU A 414 5.01 13.21 9.71
C LEU A 414 5.07 14.68 10.20
N GLU A 415 4.00 15.22 10.79
CA GLU A 415 3.90 16.64 11.20
C GLU A 415 5.11 17.10 12.05
N HIS A 416 5.45 16.35 13.10
CA HIS A 416 6.58 16.67 13.99
C HIS A 416 7.95 16.54 13.33
N VAL A 417 8.06 15.76 12.26
CA VAL A 417 9.29 15.65 11.47
C VAL A 417 9.40 16.85 10.53
N MET A 418 8.27 17.32 9.99
CA MET A 418 8.22 18.49 9.11
C MET A 418 8.55 19.81 9.83
N ASP A 419 8.46 19.87 11.16
CA ASP A 419 8.97 21.01 11.95
C ASP A 419 10.49 21.24 11.78
N LEU A 420 11.22 20.23 11.30
CA LEU A 420 12.65 20.35 10.98
C LEU A 420 12.92 20.94 9.59
N ASP A 421 11.88 21.31 8.83
CA ASP A 421 12.03 21.86 7.50
C ASP A 421 12.77 23.20 7.52
N ASP A 422 13.73 23.37 6.61
CA ASP A 422 14.54 24.59 6.51
C ASP A 422 14.53 25.12 5.06
N PRO A 423 13.72 26.16 4.77
CA PRO A 423 13.67 26.79 3.45
C PRO A 423 15.01 27.37 2.98
N GLY A 424 15.90 27.76 3.90
CA GLY A 424 17.23 28.31 3.59
C GLY A 424 18.32 27.25 3.44
N GLY A 425 18.01 25.99 3.78
CA GLY A 425 18.94 24.87 3.80
C GLY A 425 18.35 23.63 3.11
N THR A 426 18.24 22.54 3.86
CA THR A 426 17.68 21.28 3.36
C THR A 426 16.16 21.28 3.48
N ARG A 427 15.47 21.23 2.33
CA ARG A 427 14.00 21.13 2.25
C ARG A 427 13.52 19.74 2.70
N LEU A 428 12.46 19.66 3.48
CA LEU A 428 11.76 18.41 3.77
C LEU A 428 10.48 18.33 2.94
N VAL A 429 10.22 17.15 2.39
CA VAL A 429 9.04 16.89 1.55
C VAL A 429 8.41 15.57 1.98
N ALA A 430 7.23 15.65 2.58
CA ALA A 430 6.43 14.49 2.94
C ALA A 430 5.74 13.90 1.71
N LEU A 431 5.85 12.59 1.53
CA LEU A 431 5.16 11.81 0.52
C LEU A 431 4.26 10.77 1.24
N PRO A 432 3.02 11.15 1.65
CA PRO A 432 2.11 10.27 2.37
C PRO A 432 1.47 9.26 1.40
N VAL A 433 2.18 8.16 1.15
CA VAL A 433 1.83 7.15 0.14
C VAL A 433 1.86 5.74 0.72
N ASP A 434 1.15 5.55 1.84
CA ASP A 434 1.01 4.37 2.72
C ASP A 434 0.89 2.99 2.00
N GLY A 435 1.91 2.63 1.23
CA GLY A 435 1.95 1.56 0.26
C GLY A 435 0.66 1.35 -0.53
N ASN A 436 0.06 0.16 -0.39
CA ASN A 436 -1.15 -0.23 -1.11
C ASN A 436 -2.43 0.45 -0.60
N ILE A 437 -2.38 1.09 0.58
CA ILE A 437 -3.53 1.80 1.15
C ILE A 437 -3.84 3.04 0.31
N SER A 438 -2.79 3.73 -0.15
CA SER A 438 -2.93 4.95 -0.96
C SER A 438 -3.18 4.68 -2.44
N GLY A 439 -2.80 3.52 -2.97
CA GLY A 439 -3.08 3.13 -4.36
C GLY A 439 -1.99 2.30 -5.02
N ASP A 440 -2.03 2.26 -6.36
CA ASP A 440 -1.06 1.55 -7.20
C ASP A 440 0.21 2.37 -7.47
N TYR A 441 1.13 1.80 -8.25
CA TYR A 441 2.37 2.48 -8.64
C TYR A 441 2.13 3.86 -9.27
N LEU A 442 1.15 3.98 -10.18
CA LEU A 442 0.85 5.27 -10.83
C LEU A 442 0.30 6.30 -9.85
N GLN A 443 -0.54 5.89 -8.90
CA GLN A 443 -0.99 6.79 -7.84
C GLN A 443 0.20 7.36 -7.06
N GLY A 444 1.18 6.52 -6.75
CA GLY A 444 2.44 6.92 -6.12
C GLY A 444 3.21 7.98 -6.91
N MET A 445 3.37 7.75 -8.22
CA MET A 445 4.03 8.69 -9.13
C MET A 445 3.30 10.04 -9.16
N ILE A 446 1.97 10.02 -9.33
CA ILE A 446 1.12 11.23 -9.38
C ILE A 446 1.25 12.02 -8.07
N SER A 447 1.11 11.34 -6.92
CA SER A 447 1.22 11.97 -5.61
C SER A 447 2.60 12.58 -5.40
N ALA A 448 3.68 11.86 -5.76
CA ALA A 448 5.03 12.39 -5.65
C ALA A 448 5.28 13.59 -6.57
N TYR A 449 4.84 13.55 -7.82
CA TYR A 449 4.97 14.69 -8.72
C TYR A 449 4.25 15.93 -8.17
N ALA A 450 3.03 15.77 -7.65
CA ALA A 450 2.27 16.87 -7.07
C ALA A 450 2.94 17.44 -5.81
N GLU A 451 3.34 16.58 -4.87
CA GLU A 451 3.96 17.04 -3.61
C GLU A 451 5.35 17.64 -3.83
N ILE A 452 6.16 17.08 -4.73
CA ILE A 452 7.47 17.65 -5.08
C ILE A 452 7.31 18.98 -5.81
N ALA A 453 6.35 19.10 -6.73
CA ALA A 453 6.03 20.38 -7.39
C ALA A 453 5.66 21.43 -6.34
N ARG A 454 4.70 21.11 -5.46
CA ARG A 454 4.21 21.99 -4.39
C ARG A 454 5.32 22.44 -3.45
N ALA A 455 6.25 21.55 -3.11
CA ALA A 455 7.27 21.83 -2.12
C ALA A 455 8.52 22.53 -2.68
N LEU A 456 8.86 22.33 -3.95
CA LEU A 456 10.14 22.75 -4.51
C LEU A 456 10.05 23.79 -5.64
N ILE A 457 8.96 23.86 -6.43
CA ILE A 457 8.82 24.88 -7.47
C ILE A 457 8.65 26.25 -6.81
N ARG A 458 9.42 27.26 -7.27
CA ARG A 458 9.32 28.66 -6.82
C ARG A 458 8.43 29.47 -7.76
N PRO A 459 7.17 29.78 -7.39
CA PRO A 459 6.21 30.46 -8.26
C PRO A 459 6.66 31.87 -8.68
N GLU A 460 7.49 32.53 -7.87
CA GLU A 460 8.00 33.88 -8.09
C GLU A 460 9.11 33.98 -9.16
N THR A 461 9.60 32.84 -9.65
CA THR A 461 10.67 32.82 -10.65
C THR A 461 10.16 33.34 -11.99
N LYS A 462 10.88 34.30 -12.58
CA LYS A 462 10.52 34.91 -13.86
C LYS A 462 10.93 34.02 -15.05
N PRO A 463 10.12 33.97 -16.13
CA PRO A 463 10.50 33.30 -17.37
C PRO A 463 11.74 33.92 -18.00
N GLU A 464 12.61 33.07 -18.54
CA GLU A 464 13.75 33.42 -19.39
C GLU A 464 13.45 32.90 -20.81
N PRO A 465 13.86 33.63 -21.87
CA PRO A 465 13.65 33.19 -23.23
C PRO A 465 14.43 31.88 -23.52
N ASP A 466 13.99 31.15 -24.54
CA ASP A 466 14.70 29.98 -25.10
C ASP A 466 14.86 28.76 -24.17
N LEU A 467 14.02 28.65 -23.15
CA LEU A 467 14.00 27.51 -22.22
C LEU A 467 12.72 26.69 -22.33
N VAL A 468 12.86 25.37 -22.21
CA VAL A 468 11.74 24.43 -22.08
C VAL A 468 11.92 23.53 -20.86
N ASN A 469 10.81 23.08 -20.29
CA ASN A 469 10.83 21.94 -19.35
C ASN A 469 10.34 20.68 -20.04
N ILE A 470 10.79 19.53 -19.55
CA ILE A 470 10.30 18.21 -19.98
C ILE A 470 9.57 17.57 -18.80
N ILE A 471 8.36 17.06 -19.02
CA ILE A 471 7.49 16.51 -17.98
C ILE A 471 7.04 15.09 -18.34
N GLY A 472 7.04 14.20 -17.34
CA GLY A 472 6.39 12.89 -17.44
C GLY A 472 7.20 11.81 -18.18
N GLU A 473 8.52 11.93 -18.21
CA GLU A 473 9.40 10.87 -18.71
C GLU A 473 9.23 9.56 -17.90
N LYS A 474 9.41 8.42 -18.56
CA LYS A 474 9.32 7.09 -17.92
C LYS A 474 10.70 6.67 -17.42
N THR A 475 11.01 6.97 -16.18
CA THR A 475 12.31 6.80 -15.51
C THR A 475 12.91 5.38 -15.57
N ILE A 476 12.08 4.33 -15.65
CA ILE A 476 12.52 2.92 -15.69
C ILE A 476 12.78 2.44 -17.14
N ALA A 477 12.30 3.18 -18.15
CA ALA A 477 12.43 2.76 -19.54
C ALA A 477 13.87 2.99 -20.06
N SER A 478 14.43 1.96 -20.71
CA SER A 478 15.80 2.01 -21.26
C SER A 478 15.99 3.05 -22.37
N VAL A 479 14.90 3.44 -23.04
CA VAL A 479 14.90 4.41 -24.15
C VAL A 479 14.80 5.87 -23.68
N THR A 480 14.58 6.13 -22.39
CA THR A 480 14.36 7.49 -21.88
C THR A 480 15.55 8.41 -22.14
N GLU A 481 16.77 7.96 -21.88
CA GLU A 481 17.95 8.78 -22.13
C GLU A 481 18.26 8.96 -23.63
N PRO A 482 18.22 7.91 -24.48
CA PRO A 482 18.27 8.08 -25.94
C PRO A 482 17.22 9.07 -26.48
N ASN A 483 15.97 8.98 -26.00
CA ASN A 483 14.90 9.87 -26.43
C ASN A 483 15.19 11.33 -26.05
N LEU A 484 15.74 11.58 -24.86
CA LEU A 484 16.16 12.93 -24.47
C LEU A 484 17.21 13.48 -25.43
N GLN A 485 18.21 12.68 -25.81
CA GLN A 485 19.28 13.17 -26.70
C GLN A 485 18.73 13.59 -28.06
N ILE A 486 17.79 12.81 -28.62
CA ILE A 486 17.09 13.16 -29.86
C ILE A 486 16.28 14.45 -29.68
N VAL A 487 15.52 14.57 -28.60
CA VAL A 487 14.74 15.79 -28.32
C VAL A 487 15.66 17.01 -28.15
N LYS A 488 16.79 16.87 -27.47
CA LYS A 488 17.79 17.94 -27.33
C LYS A 488 18.38 18.34 -28.69
N GLU A 489 18.65 17.40 -29.57
CA GLU A 489 19.12 17.67 -30.94
C GLU A 489 18.07 18.45 -31.74
N LEU A 490 16.79 18.05 -31.67
CA LEU A 490 15.68 18.75 -32.29
C LEU A 490 15.53 20.19 -31.74
N LEU A 491 15.56 20.36 -30.42
CA LEU A 491 15.46 21.67 -29.78
C LEU A 491 16.66 22.58 -30.12
N LYS A 492 17.85 22.00 -30.29
CA LYS A 492 19.06 22.74 -30.69
C LYS A 492 18.90 23.41 -32.05
N HIS A 493 18.17 22.80 -32.99
CA HIS A 493 17.87 23.42 -34.28
C HIS A 493 17.01 24.68 -34.17
N VAL A 494 16.17 24.77 -33.14
CA VAL A 494 15.38 25.97 -32.83
C VAL A 494 16.14 26.93 -31.90
N GLY A 495 17.31 26.54 -31.40
CA GLY A 495 18.11 27.33 -30.44
C GLY A 495 17.50 27.39 -29.03
N VAL A 496 16.81 26.32 -28.62
CA VAL A 496 16.13 26.19 -27.31
C VAL A 496 16.86 25.16 -26.45
N SER A 497 16.92 25.40 -25.13
CA SER A 497 17.58 24.52 -24.17
C SER A 497 16.61 23.98 -23.11
N VAL A 498 16.93 22.82 -22.55
CA VAL A 498 16.15 22.22 -21.45
C VAL A 498 16.58 22.82 -20.11
N ASN A 499 15.63 23.40 -19.37
CA ASN A 499 15.83 23.96 -18.03
C ASN A 499 15.63 22.91 -16.93
N CYS A 500 14.55 22.15 -16.99
CA CYS A 500 14.18 21.17 -15.96
C CYS A 500 13.57 19.91 -16.59
N ARG A 501 13.99 18.74 -16.10
CA ARG A 501 13.36 17.44 -16.38
C ARG A 501 12.52 17.02 -15.17
N PHE A 502 11.22 17.33 -15.19
CA PHE A 502 10.32 17.16 -14.05
C PHE A 502 9.52 15.83 -14.13
N ILE A 503 9.85 14.76 -13.40
CA ILE A 503 11.06 14.55 -12.58
C ILE A 503 11.83 13.34 -13.12
N CYS A 504 12.98 13.59 -13.74
CA CYS A 504 13.87 12.56 -14.26
C CYS A 504 15.31 13.06 -14.28
N GLN A 505 16.20 12.48 -13.45
CA GLN A 505 17.61 12.90 -13.30
C GLN A 505 17.79 14.42 -13.23
N THR A 506 17.16 15.04 -12.22
CA THR A 506 17.16 16.50 -12.03
C THR A 506 17.73 16.86 -10.65
N SER A 507 17.79 18.14 -10.33
CA SER A 507 18.20 18.68 -9.04
C SER A 507 17.13 19.54 -8.39
N VAL A 508 17.24 19.77 -7.08
CA VAL A 508 16.35 20.69 -6.35
C VAL A 508 16.36 22.09 -6.97
N GLN A 509 17.52 22.56 -7.43
CA GLN A 509 17.65 23.89 -8.04
C GLN A 509 16.95 23.99 -9.40
N GLU A 510 17.04 22.96 -10.24
CA GLU A 510 16.33 22.90 -11.54
C GLU A 510 14.81 22.82 -11.36
N ILE A 511 14.34 22.09 -10.35
CA ILE A 511 12.91 22.07 -9.99
C ILE A 511 12.48 23.45 -9.46
N ALA A 512 13.29 24.08 -8.61
CA ALA A 512 13.00 25.42 -8.12
C ALA A 512 12.92 26.44 -9.27
N SER A 513 13.76 26.30 -10.30
CA SER A 513 13.74 27.14 -11.50
C SER A 513 12.75 26.71 -12.57
N PHE A 514 11.80 25.80 -12.28
CA PHE A 514 10.82 25.31 -13.26
C PHE A 514 10.11 26.45 -14.03
N LYS A 515 9.72 27.52 -13.34
CA LYS A 515 9.04 28.68 -13.94
C LYS A 515 9.91 29.55 -14.86
N LYS A 516 11.24 29.30 -14.95
CA LYS A 516 12.10 29.95 -15.95
C LYS A 516 11.73 29.56 -17.38
N ALA A 517 11.26 28.34 -17.61
CA ALA A 517 10.87 27.93 -18.96
C ALA A 517 9.47 28.43 -19.30
N PRO A 518 9.29 29.22 -20.38
CA PRO A 518 7.97 29.65 -20.84
C PRO A 518 7.12 28.51 -21.41
N LEU A 519 7.72 27.39 -21.83
CA LEU A 519 7.04 26.28 -22.47
C LEU A 519 7.38 24.93 -21.82
N ASN A 520 6.37 24.08 -21.65
CA ASN A 520 6.46 22.77 -21.01
C ASN A 520 6.11 21.66 -22.00
N LEU A 521 6.99 20.67 -22.13
CA LEU A 521 6.88 19.58 -23.10
C LEU A 521 6.51 18.29 -22.38
N LEU A 522 5.38 17.67 -22.74
CA LEU A 522 5.04 16.34 -22.24
C LEU A 522 5.83 15.27 -23.00
N ALA A 523 6.42 14.32 -22.29
CA ALA A 523 7.03 13.15 -22.94
C ALA A 523 5.97 12.15 -23.47
N TYR A 524 4.84 12.05 -22.78
CA TYR A 524 3.72 11.17 -23.11
C TYR A 524 2.40 11.89 -22.77
N ASP A 525 1.43 11.84 -23.67
CA ASP A 525 0.07 12.36 -23.40
C ASP A 525 -0.88 11.25 -22.91
N ASP A 526 -0.37 10.36 -22.04
CA ASP A 526 -1.15 9.33 -21.36
C ASP A 526 -1.98 9.91 -20.20
N TYR A 527 -2.73 9.09 -19.46
CA TYR A 527 -3.58 9.59 -18.37
C TYR A 527 -2.78 10.37 -17.31
N MET A 528 -1.59 9.91 -16.96
CA MET A 528 -0.72 10.58 -15.99
C MET A 528 -0.19 11.90 -16.55
N GLY A 529 0.27 11.91 -17.80
CA GLY A 529 0.76 13.11 -18.48
C GLY A 529 -0.29 14.22 -18.54
N ARG A 530 -1.52 13.86 -18.95
CA ARG A 530 -2.66 14.79 -18.97
C ARG A 530 -2.98 15.33 -17.58
N MET A 531 -2.99 14.46 -16.57
CA MET A 531 -3.22 14.87 -15.19
C MET A 531 -2.15 15.84 -14.68
N MET A 532 -0.87 15.59 -14.99
CA MET A 532 0.21 16.47 -14.60
C MET A 532 0.18 17.81 -15.33
N ARG A 533 -0.19 17.81 -16.62
CA ARG A 533 -0.45 19.06 -17.38
C ARG A 533 -1.52 19.90 -16.69
N ASP A 534 -2.66 19.29 -16.39
CA ASP A 534 -3.79 20.00 -15.78
C ASP A 534 -3.43 20.52 -14.38
N TYR A 535 -2.72 19.70 -13.59
CA TYR A 535 -2.26 20.08 -12.25
C TYR A 535 -1.25 21.24 -12.28
N LEU A 536 -0.21 21.14 -13.11
CA LEU A 536 0.84 22.15 -13.20
C LEU A 536 0.32 23.44 -13.84
N GLY A 537 -0.54 23.32 -14.85
CA GLY A 537 -1.24 24.45 -15.47
C GLY A 537 -2.11 25.20 -14.46
N LYS A 538 -2.88 24.48 -13.64
CA LYS A 538 -3.77 25.09 -12.65
C LYS A 538 -3.04 25.72 -11.46
N ASN A 539 -2.02 25.05 -10.92
CA ASN A 539 -1.38 25.47 -9.66
C ASN A 539 -0.15 26.36 -9.86
N PHE A 540 0.48 26.32 -11.04
CA PHE A 540 1.70 27.08 -11.33
C PHE A 540 1.60 27.89 -12.61
N GLU A 541 0.43 27.98 -13.25
CA GLU A 541 0.24 28.70 -14.52
C GLU A 541 1.27 28.25 -15.58
N ALA A 542 1.55 26.94 -15.61
CA ALA A 542 2.49 26.35 -16.55
C ALA A 542 1.83 26.22 -17.92
N HIS A 543 2.42 26.82 -18.95
CA HIS A 543 1.95 26.69 -20.33
C HIS A 543 2.57 25.46 -20.99
N PHE A 544 1.74 24.59 -21.55
CA PHE A 544 2.17 23.33 -22.18
C PHE A 544 2.05 23.40 -23.69
N PHE A 545 3.00 22.77 -24.37
CA PHE A 545 2.88 22.50 -25.79
C PHE A 545 1.84 21.40 -26.01
N ASP A 546 1.02 21.55 -27.05
CA ASP A 546 -0.12 20.66 -27.29
C ASP A 546 0.30 19.24 -27.69
N GLN A 547 1.45 19.09 -28.36
CA GLN A 547 1.96 17.80 -28.81
C GLN A 547 2.99 17.24 -27.82
N PRO A 548 2.91 15.94 -27.45
CA PRO A 548 3.95 15.30 -26.66
C PRO A 548 5.21 15.08 -27.49
N PHE A 549 6.23 14.41 -26.94
CA PHE A 549 7.41 14.03 -27.72
C PHE A 549 7.03 13.31 -29.02
N PRO A 550 7.57 13.75 -30.17
CA PRO A 550 7.07 13.33 -31.45
C PRO A 550 7.56 11.94 -31.83
N ARG A 551 6.71 11.19 -32.55
CA ARG A 551 7.01 9.82 -33.02
C ARG A 551 6.56 9.66 -34.46
N GLY A 552 7.46 9.18 -35.31
CA GLY A 552 7.26 9.17 -36.76
C GLY A 552 7.65 10.49 -37.41
N PHE A 553 7.62 10.49 -38.74
CA PHE A 553 8.15 11.58 -39.54
C PHE A 553 7.26 12.82 -39.45
N GLU A 554 5.96 12.68 -39.76
CA GLU A 554 5.05 13.83 -39.87
C GLU A 554 4.78 14.47 -38.50
N GLU A 555 4.71 13.67 -37.43
CA GLU A 555 4.60 14.22 -36.07
C GLU A 555 5.86 14.99 -35.68
N THR A 556 7.05 14.49 -36.02
CA THR A 556 8.31 15.20 -35.72
C THR A 556 8.42 16.49 -36.51
N ALA A 557 8.01 16.49 -37.79
CA ALA A 557 7.94 17.69 -38.60
C ALA A 557 6.98 18.73 -37.98
N SER A 558 5.74 18.33 -37.71
CA SER A 558 4.73 19.21 -37.10
C SER A 558 5.16 19.73 -35.73
N TRP A 559 5.79 18.88 -34.91
CA TRP A 559 6.26 19.25 -33.59
C TRP A 559 7.38 20.29 -33.67
N LEU A 560 8.37 20.07 -34.55
CA LEU A 560 9.49 20.99 -34.72
C LEU A 560 9.02 22.36 -35.27
N THR A 561 8.09 22.35 -36.24
CA THR A 561 7.45 23.57 -36.73
C THR A 561 6.71 24.29 -35.62
N GLY A 562 5.85 23.62 -34.84
CA GLY A 562 5.08 24.25 -33.77
C GLY A 562 5.96 24.83 -32.65
N ILE A 563 7.06 24.17 -32.29
CA ILE A 563 8.04 24.72 -31.35
C ILE A 563 8.72 25.97 -31.96
N ALA A 564 9.13 25.93 -33.22
CA ALA A 564 9.71 27.09 -33.89
C ALA A 564 8.74 28.25 -34.03
N GLU A 565 7.45 28.00 -34.27
CA GLU A 565 6.39 29.02 -34.25
C GLU A 565 6.29 29.69 -32.89
N PHE A 566 6.25 28.90 -31.81
CA PHE A 566 6.17 29.44 -30.44
C PHE A 566 7.33 30.40 -30.12
N PHE A 567 8.56 30.06 -30.57
CA PHE A 567 9.74 30.89 -30.37
C PHE A 567 10.01 31.89 -31.51
N SER A 568 9.11 32.04 -32.48
CA SER A 568 9.24 32.94 -33.63
C SER A 568 10.50 32.69 -34.48
N ARG A 569 10.80 31.42 -34.77
CA ARG A 569 12.00 30.92 -35.49
C ARG A 569 11.68 29.93 -36.61
N GLN A 570 10.52 30.09 -37.26
CA GLN A 570 10.00 29.19 -38.30
C GLN A 570 11.01 28.95 -39.44
N GLU A 571 11.75 30.01 -39.82
CA GLU A 571 12.75 29.99 -40.90
C GLU A 571 13.88 28.98 -40.68
N LEU A 572 14.16 28.58 -39.44
CA LEU A 572 15.24 27.65 -39.12
C LEU A 572 14.89 26.19 -39.43
N VAL A 573 13.61 25.87 -39.63
CA VAL A 573 13.13 24.48 -39.59
C VAL A 573 12.83 23.90 -40.97
N ASP A 574 12.45 24.73 -41.95
CA ASP A 574 11.99 24.26 -43.27
C ASP A 574 13.08 23.47 -44.03
N GLU A 575 14.32 23.97 -44.05
CA GLU A 575 15.45 23.28 -44.69
C GLU A 575 15.77 21.95 -43.99
N ILE A 576 15.63 21.91 -42.66
CA ILE A 576 15.91 20.74 -41.83
C ILE A 576 14.89 19.66 -42.11
N ILE A 577 13.59 19.98 -42.07
CA ILE A 577 12.51 19.03 -42.39
C ILE A 577 12.68 18.49 -43.80
N THR A 578 13.03 19.36 -44.77
CA THR A 578 13.27 18.94 -46.16
C THR A 578 14.42 17.94 -46.26
N SER A 579 15.53 18.20 -45.57
CA SER A 579 16.68 17.30 -45.51
C SER A 579 16.32 15.94 -44.90
N TYR A 580 15.65 15.93 -43.73
CA TYR A 580 15.21 14.69 -43.09
C TYR A 580 14.17 13.94 -43.95
N ARG A 581 13.31 14.63 -44.70
CA ARG A 581 12.34 14.00 -45.61
C ARG A 581 13.01 13.21 -46.70
N GLN A 582 14.10 13.75 -47.29
CA GLN A 582 14.88 13.04 -48.29
C GLN A 582 15.52 11.77 -47.72
N LEU A 583 16.09 11.84 -46.51
CA LEU A 583 16.65 10.68 -45.81
C LEU A 583 15.58 9.62 -45.49
N TYR A 584 14.41 10.05 -45.00
CA TYR A 584 13.29 9.16 -44.72
C TYR A 584 12.79 8.44 -45.98
N GLN A 585 12.60 9.18 -47.09
CA GLN A 585 12.19 8.58 -48.36
C GLN A 585 13.22 7.59 -48.91
N ALA A 586 14.51 7.87 -48.74
CA ALA A 586 15.58 6.95 -49.13
C ALA A 586 15.54 5.64 -48.32
N GLU A 587 15.30 5.71 -47.00
CA GLU A 587 15.10 4.54 -46.15
C GLU A 587 13.87 3.74 -46.56
N ILE A 588 12.71 4.40 -46.75
CA ILE A 588 11.48 3.74 -47.22
C ILE A 588 11.72 3.03 -48.56
N ALA A 589 12.38 3.68 -49.51
CA ALA A 589 12.70 3.08 -50.81
C ALA A 589 13.60 1.83 -50.69
N SER A 590 14.54 1.82 -49.74
CA SER A 590 15.44 0.69 -49.47
C SER A 590 14.73 -0.51 -48.81
N LEU A 591 13.76 -0.24 -47.94
CA LEU A 591 13.04 -1.26 -47.16
C LEU A 591 11.81 -1.82 -47.91
N ARG A 592 11.16 -1.00 -48.73
CA ARG A 592 9.91 -1.33 -49.46
C ARG A 592 9.96 -2.67 -50.21
N PRO A 593 11.02 -3.05 -50.95
CA PRO A 593 11.02 -4.31 -51.70
C PRO A 593 10.84 -5.57 -50.85
N ALA A 594 11.20 -5.53 -49.56
CA ALA A 594 11.07 -6.68 -48.66
C ALA A 594 9.71 -6.75 -47.96
N LEU A 595 9.02 -5.60 -47.80
CA LEU A 595 7.84 -5.48 -46.95
C LEU A 595 6.55 -5.15 -47.72
N ALA A 596 6.64 -4.66 -48.96
CA ALA A 596 5.46 -4.33 -49.76
C ALA A 596 4.51 -5.54 -49.90
N GLY A 597 3.22 -5.31 -49.69
CA GLY A 597 2.17 -6.32 -49.74
C GLY A 597 2.13 -7.29 -48.56
N LYS A 598 3.02 -7.14 -47.56
CA LYS A 598 2.96 -7.93 -46.32
C LYS A 598 1.83 -7.44 -45.43
N ARG A 599 1.17 -8.37 -44.74
CA ARG A 599 -0.01 -8.13 -43.90
C ARG A 599 0.39 -7.99 -42.43
N LEU A 600 0.04 -6.87 -41.83
CA LEU A 600 0.38 -6.50 -40.45
C LEU A 600 -0.87 -6.56 -39.57
N MET A 601 -0.78 -7.30 -38.47
CA MET A 601 -1.78 -7.30 -37.38
C MET A 601 -1.14 -6.76 -36.10
N VAL A 602 -1.81 -5.83 -35.43
CA VAL A 602 -1.32 -5.17 -34.21
C VAL A 602 -2.34 -5.37 -33.10
N VAL A 603 -1.94 -5.99 -31.99
CA VAL A 603 -2.78 -6.11 -30.79
C VAL A 603 -2.01 -5.54 -29.61
N THR A 604 -2.48 -4.42 -29.05
CA THR A 604 -1.68 -3.64 -28.10
C THR A 604 -2.51 -2.98 -27.02
N TYR A 605 -1.91 -2.73 -25.86
CA TYR A 605 -2.45 -1.83 -24.85
C TYR A 605 -2.02 -0.36 -25.05
N ASN A 606 -1.12 -0.08 -26.00
CA ASN A 606 -0.72 1.28 -26.32
C ASN A 606 -1.83 1.99 -27.08
N HIS A 607 -2.17 3.20 -26.65
CA HIS A 607 -3.24 3.98 -27.25
C HIS A 607 -2.75 4.97 -28.32
N ASP A 608 -1.43 4.99 -28.59
CA ASP A 608 -0.77 5.75 -29.64
C ASP A 608 0.22 4.83 -30.39
N ILE A 609 -0.05 4.60 -31.67
CA ILE A 609 0.67 3.65 -32.54
C ILE A 609 0.95 4.20 -33.95
N ASP A 610 0.77 5.50 -34.18
CA ASP A 610 0.96 6.08 -35.52
C ASP A 610 2.39 5.91 -36.02
N TRP A 611 3.37 5.91 -35.11
CA TRP A 611 4.77 5.60 -35.39
C TRP A 611 5.01 4.17 -35.94
N ILE A 612 4.04 3.25 -35.79
CA ILE A 612 4.04 1.92 -36.43
C ILE A 612 3.27 1.97 -37.74
N LEU A 613 2.11 2.62 -37.74
CA LEU A 613 1.18 2.63 -38.88
C LEU A 613 1.73 3.45 -40.06
N GLU A 614 2.29 4.62 -39.79
CA GLU A 614 2.88 5.53 -40.79
C GLU A 614 3.94 4.83 -41.66
N PRO A 615 5.03 4.27 -41.10
CA PRO A 615 6.02 3.57 -41.92
C PRO A 615 5.43 2.32 -42.60
N ALA A 616 4.51 1.59 -41.96
CA ALA A 616 3.89 0.40 -42.58
C ALA A 616 3.11 0.77 -43.85
N LEU A 617 2.32 1.85 -43.80
CA LEU A 617 1.57 2.37 -44.95
C LEU A 617 2.54 2.91 -46.03
N ASP A 618 3.57 3.67 -45.64
CA ASP A 618 4.58 4.20 -46.58
C ASP A 618 5.35 3.09 -47.29
N LEU A 619 5.61 1.96 -46.61
CA LEU A 619 6.22 0.76 -47.18
C LEU A 619 5.27 -0.04 -48.07
N GLY A 620 3.98 0.31 -48.12
CA GLY A 620 2.96 -0.41 -48.89
C GLY A 620 2.54 -1.74 -48.27
N MET A 621 2.57 -1.85 -46.94
CA MET A 621 2.01 -2.99 -46.20
C MET A 621 0.48 -2.88 -46.09
N GLU A 622 -0.19 -4.01 -45.91
CA GLU A 622 -1.63 -4.07 -45.65
C GLU A 622 -1.87 -4.21 -44.14
N ILE A 623 -2.66 -3.31 -43.54
CA ILE A 623 -3.05 -3.43 -42.13
C ILE A 623 -4.27 -4.35 -42.03
N ALA A 624 -4.05 -5.59 -41.59
CA ALA A 624 -5.09 -6.60 -41.50
C ALA A 624 -6.07 -6.34 -40.34
N LEU A 625 -5.54 -6.00 -39.16
CA LEU A 625 -6.36 -5.73 -37.97
C LEU A 625 -5.54 -4.96 -36.92
N VAL A 626 -6.19 -3.98 -36.28
CA VAL A 626 -5.70 -3.31 -35.07
C VAL A 626 -6.65 -3.61 -33.91
N GLY A 627 -6.15 -4.22 -32.85
CA GLY A 627 -6.86 -4.51 -31.61
C GLY A 627 -6.29 -3.72 -30.45
N ILE A 628 -7.11 -2.89 -29.79
CA ILE A 628 -6.69 -2.12 -28.61
C ILE A 628 -7.23 -2.78 -27.35
N LEU A 629 -6.31 -3.28 -26.51
CA LEU A 629 -6.63 -3.91 -25.25
C LEU A 629 -7.08 -2.87 -24.22
N ASN A 630 -8.00 -3.27 -23.34
CA ASN A 630 -8.31 -2.47 -22.15
C ASN A 630 -7.04 -2.36 -21.29
N TYR A 631 -6.53 -1.14 -21.16
CA TYR A 631 -5.38 -0.85 -20.33
C TYR A 631 -5.73 0.17 -19.27
N SER A 632 -5.10 0.04 -18.11
CA SER A 632 -5.42 0.92 -16.99
C SER A 632 -4.61 2.21 -16.96
N GLN A 633 -3.54 2.33 -17.77
CA GLN A 633 -2.71 3.54 -17.77
C GLN A 633 -3.15 4.61 -18.78
N ASP A 634 -3.97 4.23 -19.76
CA ASP A 634 -4.58 5.18 -20.68
C ASP A 634 -5.93 4.64 -21.18
N ASN A 635 -6.78 5.53 -21.68
CA ASN A 635 -8.16 5.22 -22.02
C ASN A 635 -8.64 5.92 -23.30
N ASN A 636 -7.72 6.43 -24.12
CA ASN A 636 -8.07 7.24 -25.28
C ASN A 636 -7.19 6.89 -26.48
N PHE A 637 -7.67 6.00 -27.36
CA PHE A 637 -6.95 5.60 -28.57
C PHE A 637 -6.94 6.73 -29.60
N ARG A 638 -5.77 7.01 -30.16
CA ARG A 638 -5.53 8.10 -31.10
C ARG A 638 -4.72 7.61 -32.28
N SER A 639 -5.22 7.92 -33.48
CA SER A 639 -4.51 7.66 -34.72
C SER A 639 -5.01 8.58 -35.81
N ARG A 640 -4.10 9.18 -36.58
CA ARG A 640 -4.38 9.95 -37.80
C ARG A 640 -4.92 9.07 -38.93
N PHE A 641 -4.67 7.76 -38.85
CA PHE A 641 -5.07 6.76 -39.84
C PHE A 641 -6.40 6.07 -39.49
N LYS A 642 -7.13 6.55 -38.47
CA LYS A 642 -8.42 5.97 -38.06
C LYS A 642 -9.39 5.91 -39.26
N GLY A 643 -9.96 4.73 -39.50
CA GLY A 643 -10.83 4.46 -40.65
C GLY A 643 -10.13 3.90 -41.88
N GLN A 644 -8.80 3.81 -41.89
CA GLN A 644 -8.03 3.19 -42.98
C GLN A 644 -7.73 1.69 -42.75
N PHE A 645 -8.14 1.14 -41.60
CA PHE A 645 -7.91 -0.25 -41.21
C PHE A 645 -9.03 -0.78 -40.30
N PRO A 646 -9.23 -2.11 -40.22
CA PRO A 646 -10.14 -2.71 -39.25
C PRO A 646 -9.65 -2.46 -37.81
N LEU A 647 -10.52 -1.89 -36.96
CA LEU A 647 -10.22 -1.56 -35.57
C LEU A 647 -11.23 -2.25 -34.63
N ILE A 648 -10.73 -2.88 -33.57
CA ILE A 648 -11.53 -3.42 -32.47
C ILE A 648 -11.04 -2.81 -31.15
N GLU A 649 -11.93 -2.10 -30.46
CA GLU A 649 -11.65 -1.41 -29.19
C GLU A 649 -12.93 -1.46 -28.31
N PRO A 650 -12.92 -2.16 -27.15
CA PRO A 650 -11.82 -2.96 -26.62
C PRO A 650 -11.67 -4.31 -27.33
N TYR A 651 -10.43 -4.75 -27.52
CA TYR A 651 -10.07 -6.05 -28.09
C TYR A 651 -10.13 -7.15 -27.02
N PRO A 652 -10.94 -8.21 -27.21
CA PRO A 652 -11.00 -9.33 -26.28
C PRO A 652 -9.84 -10.32 -26.53
N ASP A 653 -9.03 -10.57 -25.51
CA ASP A 653 -7.82 -11.41 -25.59
C ASP A 653 -8.10 -12.84 -26.07
N GLU A 654 -9.28 -13.37 -25.77
CA GLU A 654 -9.73 -14.71 -26.16
C GLU A 654 -9.84 -14.88 -27.68
N ARG A 655 -10.11 -13.80 -28.43
CA ARG A 655 -10.23 -13.82 -29.90
C ARG A 655 -8.89 -13.83 -30.62
N ARG A 656 -7.78 -13.60 -29.91
CA ARG A 656 -6.45 -13.43 -30.50
C ARG A 656 -6.06 -14.55 -31.45
N LEU A 657 -6.22 -15.81 -31.04
CA LEU A 657 -5.83 -16.97 -31.85
C LEU A 657 -6.72 -17.12 -33.09
N GLU A 658 -8.02 -16.93 -32.93
CA GLU A 658 -9.01 -17.00 -34.02
C GLU A 658 -8.78 -15.89 -35.06
N ASP A 659 -8.51 -14.67 -34.60
CA ASP A 659 -8.22 -13.55 -35.48
C ASP A 659 -6.89 -13.74 -36.21
N ILE A 660 -5.84 -14.27 -35.57
CA ILE A 660 -4.58 -14.60 -36.27
C ILE A 660 -4.82 -15.66 -37.36
N GLN A 661 -5.60 -16.70 -37.08
CA GLN A 661 -5.90 -17.76 -38.05
C GLN A 661 -6.77 -17.28 -39.23
N SER A 662 -7.74 -16.40 -38.95
CA SER A 662 -8.64 -15.85 -39.98
C SER A 662 -7.98 -14.75 -40.80
N GLN A 663 -7.29 -13.82 -40.14
CA GLN A 663 -6.63 -12.69 -40.79
C GLN A 663 -5.33 -13.10 -41.48
N LYS A 664 -4.69 -14.21 -41.11
CA LYS A 664 -3.43 -14.70 -41.71
C LYS A 664 -2.39 -13.58 -41.94
N PRO A 665 -1.97 -12.86 -40.89
CA PRO A 665 -0.97 -11.82 -41.02
C PRO A 665 0.41 -12.42 -41.31
N ASP A 666 1.26 -11.70 -42.06
CA ASP A 666 2.67 -12.03 -42.17
C ASP A 666 3.43 -11.62 -40.90
N ILE A 667 3.01 -10.51 -40.29
CA ILE A 667 3.59 -9.96 -39.06
C ILE A 667 2.49 -9.74 -38.02
N TYR A 668 2.70 -10.26 -36.81
CA TYR A 668 1.89 -10.03 -35.64
C TYR A 668 2.67 -9.23 -34.59
N LEU A 669 2.18 -8.06 -34.21
CA LEU A 669 2.77 -7.21 -33.18
C LEU A 669 1.94 -7.25 -31.91
N SER A 670 2.61 -7.43 -30.77
CA SER A 670 1.98 -7.27 -29.45
C SER A 670 2.94 -6.80 -28.37
N ASN A 671 2.44 -6.40 -27.20
CA ASN A 671 3.31 -5.95 -26.10
C ASN A 671 4.03 -7.10 -25.36
N HIS A 672 3.72 -8.35 -25.66
CA HIS A 672 4.31 -9.51 -25.02
C HIS A 672 4.86 -10.48 -26.07
N ALA A 673 6.01 -11.09 -25.79
CA ALA A 673 6.52 -12.15 -26.65
C ALA A 673 5.59 -13.37 -26.52
N LEU A 674 5.01 -13.82 -27.63
CA LEU A 674 4.22 -15.05 -27.67
C LEU A 674 5.11 -16.23 -28.07
N ALA A 675 4.80 -17.40 -27.50
CA ALA A 675 5.39 -18.67 -27.96
C ALA A 675 4.98 -18.90 -29.43
N HIS A 676 5.90 -19.44 -30.24
CA HIS A 676 5.75 -19.61 -31.68
C HIS A 676 4.37 -20.16 -32.09
N PHE A 677 3.75 -19.52 -33.08
CA PHE A 677 2.57 -20.05 -33.75
C PHE A 677 2.97 -21.09 -34.80
N ASP A 678 2.28 -22.22 -34.83
CA ASP A 678 2.30 -23.12 -35.99
C ASP A 678 1.60 -22.40 -37.15
N GLY A 679 2.35 -22.09 -38.23
CA GLY A 679 1.76 -21.46 -39.43
C GLY A 679 2.58 -20.38 -40.15
N GLY A 680 3.79 -20.05 -39.68
CA GLY A 680 4.68 -19.13 -40.42
C GLY A 680 4.43 -17.64 -40.21
N VAL A 681 3.63 -17.26 -39.20
CA VAL A 681 3.44 -15.86 -38.80
C VAL A 681 4.65 -15.39 -37.98
N PHE A 682 5.25 -14.26 -38.38
CA PHE A 682 6.32 -13.64 -37.62
C PHE A 682 5.74 -12.82 -36.45
N SER A 683 6.12 -13.14 -35.21
CA SER A 683 5.71 -12.38 -34.02
C SER A 683 6.82 -11.46 -33.56
N ASP A 684 6.47 -10.21 -33.26
CA ASP A 684 7.41 -9.22 -32.74
C ASP A 684 6.78 -8.37 -31.63
N VAL A 685 7.62 -7.71 -30.83
CA VAL A 685 7.22 -7.03 -29.60
C VAL A 685 7.21 -5.51 -29.80
N ILE A 686 6.11 -4.90 -29.38
CA ILE A 686 5.95 -3.45 -29.28
C ILE A 686 6.63 -2.98 -27.98
N PRO A 687 7.61 -2.06 -28.06
CA PRO A 687 8.24 -1.52 -26.87
C PRO A 687 7.24 -0.75 -26.02
N LEU A 688 7.37 -0.85 -24.70
CA LEU A 688 6.54 -0.10 -23.74
C LEU A 688 6.66 1.41 -23.96
N CYS A 689 7.86 1.88 -24.30
CA CYS A 689 8.14 3.27 -24.65
C CYS A 689 8.79 3.26 -26.04
N PRO A 690 8.14 3.85 -27.07
CA PRO A 690 8.74 3.94 -28.39
C PRO A 690 9.89 4.97 -28.42
N ALA A 691 10.75 4.84 -29.42
CA ALA A 691 11.72 5.87 -29.76
C ALA A 691 11.01 7.14 -30.24
N VAL A 692 11.68 8.29 -30.15
CA VAL A 692 11.17 9.58 -30.63
C VAL A 692 11.91 10.06 -31.88
N GLY A 693 11.34 11.03 -32.58
CA GLY A 693 11.95 11.66 -33.75
C GLY A 693 11.62 11.00 -35.10
N PHE A 694 12.20 11.56 -36.17
CA PHE A 694 11.84 11.29 -37.57
C PHE A 694 11.91 9.81 -38.00
N PHE A 695 12.74 8.99 -37.35
CA PHE A 695 13.03 7.61 -37.75
C PHE A 695 12.57 6.55 -36.76
N SER A 696 11.82 6.92 -35.72
CA SER A 696 11.35 6.01 -34.67
C SER A 696 10.58 4.78 -35.21
N GLY A 697 9.80 4.97 -36.27
CA GLY A 697 9.10 3.89 -36.99
C GLY A 697 9.96 3.10 -37.99
N ILE A 698 11.12 3.62 -38.40
CA ILE A 698 11.99 2.95 -39.37
C ILE A 698 12.81 1.82 -38.73
N GLU A 699 13.17 1.96 -37.45
CA GLU A 699 13.93 0.92 -36.73
C GLU A 699 13.19 -0.42 -36.69
N ILE A 700 11.88 -0.40 -36.46
CA ILE A 700 11.06 -1.62 -36.44
C ILE A 700 10.96 -2.24 -37.85
N ALA A 701 10.82 -1.40 -38.88
CA ALA A 701 10.81 -1.84 -40.27
C ALA A 701 12.15 -2.45 -40.73
N ARG A 702 13.28 -1.90 -40.27
CA ARG A 702 14.62 -2.48 -40.53
C ARG A 702 14.72 -3.88 -39.93
N ARG A 703 14.22 -4.07 -38.70
CA ARG A 703 14.17 -5.38 -38.04
C ARG A 703 13.33 -6.39 -38.84
N TRP A 704 12.13 -6.01 -39.28
CA TRP A 704 11.29 -6.87 -40.11
C TRP A 704 11.96 -7.24 -41.43
N THR A 705 12.57 -6.25 -42.09
CA THR A 705 13.29 -6.46 -43.35
C THR A 705 14.44 -7.46 -43.20
N GLN A 706 15.24 -7.36 -42.15
CA GLN A 706 16.31 -8.32 -41.87
C GLN A 706 15.77 -9.75 -41.72
N ILE A 707 14.63 -9.91 -41.07
CA ILE A 707 14.02 -11.23 -40.82
C ILE A 707 13.51 -11.84 -42.12
N PHE A 708 12.78 -11.08 -42.94
CA PHE A 708 12.31 -11.57 -44.24
C PHE A 708 13.46 -11.79 -45.25
N ARG A 709 14.55 -11.00 -45.18
CA ARG A 709 15.75 -11.23 -46.01
C ARG A 709 16.55 -12.46 -45.57
N ASN A 710 16.66 -12.70 -44.27
CA ASN A 710 17.39 -13.85 -43.71
C ASN A 710 16.57 -15.17 -43.79
N ASN A 711 15.25 -15.09 -43.95
CA ASN A 711 14.35 -16.25 -44.14
C ASN A 711 14.38 -16.86 -45.57
N LEU A 712 15.48 -16.72 -46.32
CA LEU A 712 15.61 -17.30 -47.66
C LEU A 712 15.64 -18.84 -47.69
N ASN A 713 15.66 -19.53 -46.56
CA ASN A 713 15.26 -20.93 -46.40
C ASN A 713 15.19 -21.28 -44.90
N GLU A 714 14.06 -21.76 -44.42
CA GLU A 714 13.88 -22.31 -43.06
C GLU A 714 14.69 -23.61 -42.85
N GLY A 715 16.01 -23.55 -42.94
CA GLY A 715 16.91 -24.71 -42.75
C GLY A 715 16.75 -25.33 -41.36
N TRP A 716 16.55 -24.50 -40.34
CA TRP A 716 16.43 -24.95 -38.95
C TRP A 716 15.18 -25.79 -38.65
N LYS A 717 14.09 -25.63 -39.43
CA LYS A 717 12.91 -26.54 -39.31
C LYS A 717 13.19 -27.93 -39.87
N LYS A 718 14.18 -28.07 -40.77
CA LYS A 718 14.69 -29.37 -41.24
C LYS A 718 15.74 -29.96 -40.30
N ASP A 719 16.26 -29.18 -39.35
CA ASP A 719 17.24 -29.67 -38.38
C ASP A 719 16.65 -30.73 -37.45
N ALA A 720 15.34 -30.73 -37.15
CA ALA A 720 14.72 -31.82 -36.40
C ALA A 720 14.75 -33.17 -37.16
N ALA A 721 14.78 -33.15 -38.49
CA ALA A 721 15.00 -34.35 -39.32
C ALA A 721 16.50 -34.68 -39.44
N LEU A 722 17.36 -33.67 -39.47
CA LEU A 722 18.81 -33.81 -39.49
C LEU A 722 19.33 -34.40 -38.16
N PHE A 723 18.89 -33.88 -37.01
CA PHE A 723 19.17 -34.40 -35.68
C PHE A 723 18.66 -35.83 -35.50
N ARG A 724 17.45 -36.15 -35.99
CA ARG A 724 16.95 -37.54 -35.99
C ARG A 724 17.77 -38.48 -36.86
N LYS A 725 18.40 -37.98 -37.93
CA LYS A 725 19.30 -38.78 -38.80
C LYS A 725 20.67 -39.04 -38.16
N TYR A 726 21.17 -38.14 -37.32
CA TYR A 726 22.49 -38.27 -36.67
C TYR A 726 22.45 -38.81 -35.24
N MET A 727 21.27 -38.89 -34.61
CA MET A 727 21.04 -39.46 -33.28
C MET A 727 20.32 -40.82 -33.31
N ALA A 728 20.16 -41.42 -34.50
CA ALA A 728 19.60 -42.77 -34.69
C ALA A 728 20.70 -43.81 -34.83
#